data_AF-A0A1G0UXG7-F1
#
_entry.id   AF-A0A1G0UXG7-F1
#
_cell.length_a   1.000
_cell.length_b   1.000
_cell.length_c   1.000
_cell.angle_alpha   90.00
_cell.angle_beta   90.00
_cell.angle_gamma   90.00
#
_symmetry.space_group_name_H-M   'P 1'
#
loop_
_entity.id
_entity.type
_entity.pdbx_description
1 polymer ?
#
loop_
_entity_poly.entity_id
_entity_poly.type
_entity_poly.pdbx_seq_one_letter_code
_entity_poly.pdbx_strand_id
1 'polypeptide(L)'
;MKTRFILLVGLVVLTFSTPLLALEEADLILFNGKVITVDAQDNIYQAVAIKGDKILAVGSDAEILALAGPNCKKIDLKGKTVTPGLIDSHYHLMYYGAQFWPGFLNIRHPVVTSKAELLQVVSNYVAQLNQGEWVSGNQGFTLQFGETLDRWDLDAVTPNNPVYLRHCSGQYSVVNSKALEIAGIDSLTPNPPGSLIMHDAYGQPNGILSHYPAENLVGRYATGYGDRTVEQKFEDIDKGQELCLEAGYTSIQDVIVGSLQDIMTYKQYADSGMLKVRLYAMLLIDFEQEVDTLISLYQPINIGLYRFGGWKLAMDGGLAGGTTLLYDKTLLASKISYPYHPQDELNRMVKKLHNTGIQVAVHVGGDEGIDMTLTAFELAMQENPRPDPRHRIEHGLFPTASALQRMKNSNIILSTQPQWITWYGDGWTQGTDEATMNKMLPLKTMLNMGIPLAFGCDVPASPYQEPKWAFRGAVVRRSGSGVPLTQTEKLTIQEALHIHTMGSAYASFSEDSTGSLEPGKYADLVIWSHDLYTMTAPELNDLVSEMTIVGGIIRYDAGQNPFVSVSEENDCPNCPADFQLMQNYPNPFNASTKIQYSIPALSENRSRLSNSVRVVLKVFNMLGEENATLVNEEKLPGNYEIEFSASSGNSLSSARHLSSGIYYYRLQAGDFSQTKKMVLVQ
;
A
#
# COMPACT_ATOMS: atom_id res chain seq x y z
N MET A 1 -3.03 36.15 -83.98
CA MET A 1 -2.08 35.15 -83.44
C MET A 1 -2.85 34.17 -82.58
N LYS A 2 -2.66 32.87 -82.83
CA LYS A 2 -3.32 31.75 -82.17
C LYS A 2 -2.58 31.41 -80.87
N THR A 3 -3.29 31.16 -79.78
CA THR A 3 -2.75 30.38 -78.66
C THR A 3 -3.85 29.46 -78.12
N ARG A 4 -3.71 28.16 -78.38
CA ARG A 4 -4.51 27.08 -77.76
C ARG A 4 -3.69 26.53 -76.59
N PHE A 5 -4.27 26.50 -75.40
CA PHE A 5 -3.75 25.72 -74.28
C PHE A 5 -4.58 24.44 -74.14
N ILE A 6 -3.90 23.29 -74.15
CA ILE A 6 -4.44 21.97 -73.92
C ILE A 6 -4.40 21.73 -72.41
N LEU A 7 -5.55 21.44 -71.80
CA LEU A 7 -5.64 21.02 -70.40
C LEU A 7 -5.54 19.48 -70.34
N LEU A 8 -4.47 18.96 -69.73
CA LEU A 8 -4.29 17.55 -69.44
C LEU A 8 -4.87 17.27 -68.04
N VAL A 9 -5.91 16.44 -67.95
CA VAL A 9 -6.46 15.97 -66.66
C VAL A 9 -5.72 14.70 -66.27
N GLY A 10 -4.82 14.80 -65.29
CA GLY A 10 -4.19 13.66 -64.64
C GLY A 10 -5.05 13.16 -63.47
N LEU A 11 -5.50 11.91 -63.54
CA LEU A 11 -6.22 11.22 -62.47
C LEU A 11 -5.21 10.77 -61.41
N VAL A 12 -5.20 11.42 -60.23
CA VAL A 12 -4.43 10.98 -59.07
C VAL A 12 -5.30 10.04 -58.25
N VAL A 13 -4.95 8.75 -58.21
CA VAL A 13 -5.55 7.77 -57.29
C VAL A 13 -4.80 7.86 -55.97
N LEU A 14 -5.42 8.47 -54.96
CA LEU A 14 -4.95 8.48 -53.58
C LEU A 14 -5.38 7.19 -52.89
N THR A 15 -4.44 6.26 -52.68
CA THR A 15 -4.63 5.11 -51.80
C THR A 15 -4.53 5.56 -50.35
N PHE A 16 -5.66 5.60 -49.64
CA PHE A 16 -5.68 5.76 -48.19
C PHE A 16 -5.19 4.46 -47.52
N SER A 17 -3.92 4.43 -47.12
CA SER A 17 -3.46 3.48 -46.11
C SER A 17 -3.95 3.96 -44.75
N THR A 18 -5.01 3.36 -44.23
CA THR A 18 -5.35 3.49 -42.81
C THR A 18 -4.18 2.93 -42.00
N PRO A 19 -3.55 3.71 -41.11
CA PRO A 19 -2.56 3.14 -40.21
C PRO A 19 -3.30 2.11 -39.35
N LEU A 20 -2.84 0.86 -39.39
CA LEU A 20 -3.24 -0.15 -38.43
C LEU A 20 -2.83 0.42 -37.06
N LEU A 21 -3.79 0.93 -36.29
CA LEU A 21 -3.57 1.25 -34.89
C LEU A 21 -3.09 -0.07 -34.26
N ALA A 22 -1.82 -0.12 -33.88
CA ALA A 22 -1.33 -1.22 -33.07
C ALA A 22 -2.22 -1.27 -31.83
N LEU A 23 -2.89 -2.42 -31.59
CA LEU A 23 -3.57 -2.63 -30.33
C LEU A 23 -2.54 -2.38 -29.22
N GLU A 24 -2.86 -1.55 -28.23
CA GLU A 24 -2.00 -1.44 -27.06
C GLU A 24 -1.96 -2.79 -26.36
N GLU A 25 -0.76 -3.32 -26.18
CA GLU A 25 -0.50 -4.65 -25.61
C GLU A 25 -0.18 -4.54 -24.12
N ALA A 26 -0.87 -5.31 -23.28
CA ALA A 26 -0.69 -5.31 -21.82
C ALA A 26 0.68 -5.88 -21.39
N ASP A 27 1.21 -5.34 -20.30
CA ASP A 27 2.43 -5.81 -19.62
C ASP A 27 2.11 -6.79 -18.47
N LEU A 28 0.92 -6.64 -17.87
CA LEU A 28 0.41 -7.49 -16.80
C LEU A 28 -1.11 -7.70 -16.98
N ILE A 29 -1.56 -8.93 -16.81
CA ILE A 29 -2.99 -9.32 -16.80
C ILE A 29 -3.29 -10.12 -15.53
N LEU A 30 -4.38 -9.75 -14.85
CA LEU A 30 -4.99 -10.56 -13.79
C LEU A 30 -6.33 -11.07 -14.34
N PHE A 31 -6.56 -12.38 -14.33
CA PHE A 31 -7.73 -13.01 -14.98
C PHE A 31 -8.32 -14.13 -14.12
N ASN A 32 -9.49 -14.64 -14.51
CA ASN A 32 -10.24 -15.68 -13.81
C ASN A 32 -10.54 -15.27 -12.36
N GLY A 33 -11.04 -14.05 -12.15
CA GLY A 33 -11.36 -13.54 -10.82
C GLY A 33 -12.66 -12.76 -10.77
N LYS A 34 -12.86 -12.08 -9.64
CA LYS A 34 -13.94 -11.10 -9.43
C LYS A 34 -13.34 -9.72 -9.26
N VAL A 35 -13.29 -8.95 -10.34
CA VAL A 35 -12.75 -7.60 -10.37
C VAL A 35 -13.85 -6.60 -10.04
N ILE A 36 -13.88 -6.15 -8.78
CA ILE A 36 -14.78 -5.08 -8.31
C ILE A 36 -14.14 -3.76 -8.67
N THR A 37 -14.77 -2.96 -9.53
CA THR A 37 -14.15 -1.74 -10.06
C THR A 37 -14.32 -0.53 -9.16
N VAL A 38 -15.40 -0.47 -8.38
CA VAL A 38 -15.81 0.73 -7.62
C VAL A 38 -15.93 1.96 -8.54
N ASP A 39 -16.24 1.74 -9.83
CA ASP A 39 -16.62 2.81 -10.74
C ASP A 39 -18.00 3.36 -10.37
N ALA A 40 -18.49 4.36 -11.10
CA ALA A 40 -19.77 4.99 -10.80
C ALA A 40 -21.00 4.05 -10.91
N GLN A 41 -20.85 2.86 -11.51
CA GLN A 41 -21.88 1.83 -11.62
C GLN A 41 -21.60 0.61 -10.73
N ASP A 42 -20.48 0.60 -10.00
CA ASP A 42 -19.98 -0.53 -9.21
C ASP A 42 -19.91 -1.83 -10.04
N ASN A 43 -19.40 -1.74 -11.27
CA ASN A 43 -19.31 -2.88 -12.18
C ASN A 43 -18.37 -3.98 -11.66
N ILE A 44 -18.69 -5.23 -12.00
CA ILE A 44 -17.87 -6.41 -11.71
C ILE A 44 -17.46 -7.09 -13.01
N TYR A 45 -16.17 -7.33 -13.16
CA TYR A 45 -15.56 -7.99 -14.32
C TYR A 45 -14.77 -9.25 -13.91
N GLN A 46 -14.24 -9.96 -14.89
CA GLN A 46 -13.46 -11.19 -14.68
C GLN A 46 -11.96 -10.93 -14.66
N ALA A 47 -11.51 -9.90 -15.40
CA ALA A 47 -10.10 -9.65 -15.64
C ALA A 47 -9.77 -8.15 -15.80
N VAL A 48 -8.50 -7.81 -15.58
CA VAL A 48 -7.92 -6.49 -15.78
C VAL A 48 -6.57 -6.59 -16.51
N ALA A 49 -6.39 -5.76 -17.54
CA ALA A 49 -5.14 -5.55 -18.26
C ALA A 49 -4.46 -4.26 -17.81
N ILE A 50 -3.14 -4.30 -17.64
CA ILE A 50 -2.31 -3.19 -17.19
C ILE A 50 -1.21 -2.94 -18.22
N LYS A 51 -0.99 -1.66 -18.56
CA LYS A 51 0.12 -1.18 -19.40
C LYS A 51 0.92 -0.14 -18.62
N GLY A 52 2.22 -0.39 -18.44
CA GLY A 52 3.07 0.47 -17.62
C GLY A 52 2.48 0.62 -16.22
N ASP A 53 2.11 1.85 -15.87
CA ASP A 53 1.53 2.22 -14.58
C ASP A 53 0.00 2.36 -14.58
N LYS A 54 -0.67 2.11 -15.71
CA LYS A 54 -2.10 2.38 -15.90
C LYS A 54 -2.91 1.13 -16.25
N ILE A 55 -4.19 1.20 -15.89
CA ILE A 55 -5.20 0.24 -16.32
C ILE A 55 -5.45 0.47 -17.81
N LEU A 56 -5.22 -0.56 -18.61
CA LEU A 56 -5.49 -0.56 -20.04
C LEU A 56 -6.96 -0.89 -20.31
N ALA A 57 -7.47 -1.95 -19.68
CA ALA A 57 -8.86 -2.40 -19.85
C ALA A 57 -9.32 -3.29 -18.68
N VAL A 58 -10.64 -3.34 -18.48
CA VAL A 58 -11.33 -4.32 -17.62
C VAL A 58 -12.43 -5.00 -18.44
N GLY A 59 -12.67 -6.29 -18.22
CA GLY A 59 -13.58 -7.05 -19.08
C GLY A 59 -13.71 -8.53 -18.73
N SER A 60 -14.25 -9.30 -19.67
CA SER A 60 -14.25 -10.77 -19.58
C SER A 60 -12.83 -11.33 -19.72
N ASP A 61 -12.61 -12.56 -19.26
CA ASP A 61 -11.31 -13.22 -19.40
C ASP A 61 -10.85 -13.28 -20.87
N ALA A 62 -11.77 -13.62 -21.78
CA ALA A 62 -11.46 -13.75 -23.20
C ALA A 62 -11.02 -12.41 -23.83
N GLU A 63 -11.73 -11.33 -23.52
CA GLU A 63 -11.41 -9.99 -24.04
C GLU A 63 -10.05 -9.50 -23.52
N ILE A 64 -9.80 -9.68 -22.23
CA ILE A 64 -8.59 -9.18 -21.58
C ILE A 64 -7.36 -10.02 -21.94
N LEU A 65 -7.48 -11.35 -21.97
CA LEU A 65 -6.38 -12.23 -22.37
C LEU A 65 -5.92 -12.00 -23.82
N ALA A 66 -6.81 -11.53 -24.70
CA ALA A 66 -6.48 -11.18 -26.08
C ALA A 66 -5.59 -9.91 -26.18
N LEU A 67 -5.51 -9.11 -25.12
CA LEU A 67 -4.64 -7.92 -25.05
C LEU A 67 -3.21 -8.24 -24.60
N ALA A 68 -2.89 -9.51 -24.31
CA ALA A 68 -1.58 -9.90 -23.82
C ALA A 68 -0.47 -9.63 -24.85
N GLY A 69 0.48 -8.76 -24.50
CA GLY A 69 1.71 -8.61 -25.24
C GLY A 69 2.65 -9.82 -25.12
N PRO A 70 3.72 -9.90 -25.94
CA PRO A 70 4.64 -11.03 -25.97
C PRO A 70 5.37 -11.27 -24.64
N ASN A 71 5.54 -10.22 -23.82
CA ASN A 71 6.17 -10.29 -22.50
C ASN A 71 5.16 -10.12 -21.35
N CYS A 72 3.86 -10.18 -21.65
CA CYS A 72 2.81 -9.96 -20.66
C CYS A 72 2.89 -11.02 -19.56
N LYS A 73 3.02 -10.58 -18.31
CA LYS A 73 2.84 -11.45 -17.15
C LYS A 73 1.35 -11.72 -16.95
N LYS A 74 0.99 -12.96 -16.62
CA LYS A 74 -0.41 -13.35 -16.37
C LYS A 74 -0.53 -13.94 -14.97
N ILE A 75 -1.53 -13.48 -14.22
CA ILE A 75 -1.86 -13.97 -12.87
C ILE A 75 -3.27 -14.56 -12.95
N ASP A 76 -3.37 -15.86 -12.69
CA ASP A 76 -4.65 -16.54 -12.53
C ASP A 76 -5.15 -16.32 -11.09
N LEU A 77 -6.23 -15.56 -10.97
CA LEU A 77 -6.85 -15.19 -9.71
C LEU A 77 -7.59 -16.37 -9.06
N LYS A 78 -7.88 -17.46 -9.79
CA LYS A 78 -8.58 -18.65 -9.27
C LYS A 78 -9.89 -18.32 -8.55
N GLY A 79 -10.64 -17.35 -9.07
CA GLY A 79 -11.90 -16.85 -8.54
C GLY A 79 -11.76 -15.81 -7.42
N LYS A 80 -10.54 -15.42 -7.03
CA LYS A 80 -10.31 -14.42 -5.98
C LYS A 80 -10.78 -13.02 -6.39
N THR A 81 -10.97 -12.19 -5.38
CA THR A 81 -11.48 -10.82 -5.55
C THR A 81 -10.35 -9.82 -5.71
N VAL A 82 -10.52 -8.90 -6.65
CA VAL A 82 -9.66 -7.75 -6.88
C VAL A 82 -10.47 -6.48 -6.67
N THR A 83 -9.89 -5.51 -5.97
CA THR A 83 -10.47 -4.15 -5.80
C THR A 83 -9.46 -3.09 -6.23
N PRO A 84 -9.86 -1.81 -6.38
CA PRO A 84 -8.91 -0.72 -6.33
C PRO A 84 -8.09 -0.82 -5.04
N GLY A 85 -6.86 -0.38 -5.12
CA GLY A 85 -6.01 -0.29 -3.95
C GLY A 85 -6.63 0.62 -2.91
N LEU A 86 -6.61 0.18 -1.66
CA LEU A 86 -7.20 0.98 -0.59
C LEU A 86 -6.36 2.23 -0.35
N ILE A 87 -7.04 3.31 0.03
CA ILE A 87 -6.43 4.60 0.31
C ILE A 87 -6.72 4.94 1.77
N ASP A 88 -5.67 4.93 2.59
CA ASP A 88 -5.81 5.37 3.97
C ASP A 88 -5.73 6.90 4.04
N SER A 89 -6.84 7.55 4.40
CA SER A 89 -6.91 9.01 4.45
C SER A 89 -6.32 9.63 5.72
N HIS A 90 -5.90 8.83 6.70
CA HIS A 90 -5.32 9.32 7.95
C HIS A 90 -4.34 8.29 8.52
N TYR A 91 -3.06 8.47 8.19
CA TYR A 91 -1.96 7.60 8.58
C TYR A 91 -0.82 8.44 9.18
N HIS A 92 0.17 7.80 9.82
CA HIS A 92 1.41 8.45 10.27
C HIS A 92 2.62 7.58 9.89
N LEU A 93 3.07 7.60 8.63
CA LEU A 93 3.86 6.51 8.02
C LEU A 93 5.21 6.31 8.71
N MET A 94 6.04 7.34 8.70
CA MET A 94 7.34 7.34 9.36
C MET A 94 7.18 7.12 10.86
N TYR A 95 6.19 7.77 11.49
CA TYR A 95 5.99 7.62 12.92
C TYR A 95 5.52 6.20 13.32
N TYR A 96 4.75 5.53 12.48
CA TYR A 96 4.32 4.16 12.67
C TYR A 96 5.47 3.17 12.49
N GLY A 97 6.31 3.36 11.47
CA GLY A 97 7.54 2.57 11.32
C GLY A 97 8.48 2.70 12.51
N ALA A 98 8.63 3.91 13.06
CA ALA A 98 9.43 4.16 14.26
C ALA A 98 8.97 3.36 15.48
N GLN A 99 7.71 2.92 15.56
CA GLN A 99 7.19 2.09 16.66
C GLN A 99 7.90 0.73 16.78
N PHE A 100 8.57 0.29 15.71
CA PHE A 100 9.27 -0.99 15.61
C PHE A 100 10.79 -0.85 15.75
N TRP A 101 11.29 0.36 16.02
CA TRP A 101 12.72 0.57 16.27
C TRP A 101 13.17 -0.21 17.52
N PRO A 102 14.24 -1.02 17.46
CA PRO A 102 14.68 -1.85 18.59
C PRO A 102 15.09 -1.09 19.86
N GLY A 103 15.33 0.22 19.76
CA GLY A 103 15.63 1.07 20.90
C GLY A 103 14.41 1.45 21.75
N PHE A 104 13.18 1.21 21.28
CA PHE A 104 11.99 1.40 22.08
C PHE A 104 11.62 0.15 22.88
N LEU A 105 11.21 0.37 24.13
CA LEU A 105 10.50 -0.63 24.91
C LEU A 105 9.13 -0.87 24.28
N ASN A 106 8.84 -2.11 23.90
CA ASN A 106 7.57 -2.47 23.30
C ASN A 106 6.47 -2.55 24.37
N ILE A 107 5.64 -1.51 24.44
CA ILE A 107 4.51 -1.39 25.36
C ILE A 107 3.15 -1.43 24.64
N ARG A 108 3.14 -1.84 23.37
CA ARG A 108 1.90 -1.89 22.55
C ARG A 108 1.03 -3.07 22.92
N HIS A 109 -0.29 -2.88 22.84
CA HIS A 109 -1.24 -3.98 22.89
C HIS A 109 -0.88 -5.09 21.87
N PRO A 110 -1.02 -6.39 22.21
CA PRO A 110 -1.50 -6.94 23.48
C PRO A 110 -0.40 -7.18 24.54
N VAL A 111 0.83 -6.69 24.33
CA VAL A 111 1.94 -6.90 25.29
C VAL A 111 1.63 -6.25 26.65
N VAL A 112 0.97 -5.08 26.62
CA VAL A 112 0.50 -4.38 27.81
C VAL A 112 -1.00 -4.14 27.69
N THR A 113 -1.76 -4.62 28.67
CA THR A 113 -3.21 -4.42 28.78
C THR A 113 -3.65 -3.88 30.14
N SER A 114 -2.71 -3.77 31.09
CA SER A 114 -2.96 -3.27 32.45
C SER A 114 -1.75 -2.51 33.01
N LYS A 115 -1.99 -1.74 34.07
CA LYS A 115 -0.93 -1.04 34.82
C LYS A 115 0.13 -2.01 35.35
N ALA A 116 -0.31 -3.14 35.92
CA ALA A 116 0.60 -4.13 36.48
C ALA A 116 1.55 -4.71 35.43
N GLU A 117 1.02 -5.05 34.24
CA GLU A 117 1.83 -5.54 33.12
C GLU A 117 2.80 -4.46 32.62
N LEU A 118 2.36 -3.21 32.52
CA LEU A 118 3.23 -2.10 32.11
C LEU A 118 4.42 -1.94 33.06
N LEU A 119 4.17 -1.88 34.38
CA LEU A 119 5.22 -1.75 35.38
C LEU A 119 6.17 -2.96 35.39
N GLN A 120 5.65 -4.16 35.11
CA GLN A 120 6.48 -5.36 34.99
C GLN A 120 7.40 -5.31 33.76
N VAL A 121 6.87 -4.89 32.60
CA VAL A 121 7.65 -4.73 31.35
C VAL A 121 8.74 -3.68 31.54
N VAL A 122 8.42 -2.55 32.17
CA VAL A 122 9.38 -1.49 32.52
C VAL A 122 10.47 -2.00 33.48
N SER A 123 10.08 -2.69 34.56
CA SER A 123 11.01 -3.25 35.56
C SER A 123 11.98 -4.27 34.95
N ASN A 124 11.49 -5.14 34.06
CA ASN A 124 12.32 -6.12 33.37
C ASN A 124 13.33 -5.46 32.43
N TYR A 125 12.92 -4.39 31.75
CA TYR A 125 13.79 -3.68 30.82
C TYR A 125 14.87 -2.87 31.53
N VAL A 126 14.51 -2.11 32.58
CA VAL A 126 15.47 -1.28 33.31
C VAL A 126 16.56 -2.10 34.01
N ALA A 127 16.26 -3.36 34.39
CA ALA A 127 17.24 -4.27 34.98
C ALA A 127 18.42 -4.63 34.03
N GLN A 128 18.28 -4.32 32.73
CA GLN A 128 19.31 -4.56 31.71
C GLN A 128 20.08 -3.28 31.36
N LEU A 129 19.70 -2.14 31.94
CA LEU A 129 20.26 -0.82 31.62
C LEU A 129 21.26 -0.36 32.69
N ASN A 130 22.21 0.46 32.26
CA ASN A 130 23.03 1.26 33.16
C ASN A 130 22.21 2.39 33.78
N GLN A 131 22.65 2.87 34.95
CA GLN A 131 22.03 4.03 35.60
C GLN A 131 22.03 5.25 34.67
N GLY A 132 20.88 5.93 34.59
CA GLY A 132 20.69 7.14 33.78
C GLY A 132 20.35 6.90 32.31
N GLU A 133 20.43 5.65 31.81
CA GLU A 133 19.92 5.31 30.47
C GLU A 133 18.39 5.42 30.43
N TRP A 134 17.86 5.91 29.30
CA TRP A 134 16.43 6.14 29.12
C TRP A 134 15.65 4.85 28.95
N VAL A 135 14.50 4.78 29.62
CA VAL A 135 13.43 3.85 29.30
C VAL A 135 12.40 4.59 28.45
N SER A 136 12.60 4.54 27.13
CA SER A 136 11.68 5.11 26.15
C SER A 136 10.75 4.04 25.63
N GLY A 137 9.46 4.21 25.85
CA GLY A 137 8.43 3.36 25.27
C GLY A 137 8.01 3.83 23.89
N ASN A 138 7.63 2.89 23.03
CA ASN A 138 6.85 3.22 21.85
C ASN A 138 5.46 3.77 22.25
N GLN A 139 4.74 4.39 21.32
CA GLN A 139 3.34 4.75 21.54
C GLN A 139 2.50 3.48 21.53
N GLY A 140 1.79 3.20 22.63
CA GLY A 140 0.95 2.01 22.61
C GLY A 140 0.41 1.47 23.90
N PHE A 141 0.85 1.94 25.07
CA PHE A 141 0.33 1.36 26.29
C PHE A 141 -1.16 1.67 26.42
N THR A 142 -1.90 0.66 26.89
CA THR A 142 -3.30 0.77 27.30
C THR A 142 -3.45 0.21 28.70
N LEU A 143 -4.29 0.84 29.49
CA LEU A 143 -4.62 0.38 30.83
C LEU A 143 -6.07 -0.07 30.87
N GLN A 144 -6.43 -0.87 31.88
CA GLN A 144 -7.82 -1.20 32.11
C GLN A 144 -8.59 0.05 32.52
N PHE A 145 -9.89 0.08 32.20
CA PHE A 145 -10.70 1.22 32.58
C PHE A 145 -10.66 1.46 34.10
N GLY A 146 -10.41 2.70 34.50
CA GLY A 146 -10.27 3.10 35.91
C GLY A 146 -8.86 2.93 36.49
N GLU A 147 -7.95 2.23 35.81
CA GLU A 147 -6.54 2.27 36.18
C GLU A 147 -5.93 3.64 35.84
N THR A 148 -4.97 4.07 36.66
CA THR A 148 -4.19 5.30 36.45
C THR A 148 -2.71 4.98 36.60
N LEU A 149 -1.89 5.72 35.86
CA LEU A 149 -0.44 5.64 35.93
C LEU A 149 0.12 7.03 36.14
N ASP A 150 0.96 7.20 37.14
CA ASP A 150 1.66 8.46 37.41
C ASP A 150 3.16 8.25 37.62
N ARG A 151 3.89 9.33 37.88
CA ARG A 151 5.34 9.28 38.09
C ARG A 151 5.74 8.42 39.27
N TRP A 152 4.91 8.31 40.31
CA TRP A 152 5.24 7.59 41.53
C TRP A 152 5.24 6.08 41.30
N ASP A 153 4.29 5.62 40.48
CA ASP A 153 4.28 4.24 40.00
C ASP A 153 5.56 3.89 39.24
N LEU A 154 6.01 4.79 38.36
CA LEU A 154 7.23 4.60 37.58
C LEU A 154 8.48 4.70 38.46
N ASP A 155 8.55 5.67 39.38
CA ASP A 155 9.67 5.85 40.31
C ASP A 155 9.92 4.59 41.16
N ALA A 156 8.84 3.89 41.55
CA ALA A 156 8.94 2.65 42.32
C ALA A 156 9.69 1.53 41.59
N VAL A 157 9.66 1.51 40.26
CA VAL A 157 10.34 0.49 39.43
C VAL A 157 11.58 1.03 38.68
N THR A 158 11.76 2.35 38.61
CA THR A 158 12.87 3.01 37.88
C THR A 158 13.55 4.13 38.69
N PRO A 159 14.07 3.87 39.90
CA PRO A 159 14.54 4.93 40.80
C PRO A 159 15.70 5.76 40.26
N ASN A 160 16.45 5.24 39.28
CA ASN A 160 17.69 5.84 38.79
C ASN A 160 17.72 6.09 37.26
N ASN A 161 16.65 5.77 36.55
CA ASN A 161 16.58 5.82 35.09
C ASN A 161 15.40 6.69 34.67
N PRO A 162 15.58 7.66 33.76
CA PRO A 162 14.46 8.45 33.27
C PRO A 162 13.54 7.62 32.38
N VAL A 163 12.23 7.82 32.53
CA VAL A 163 11.18 7.07 31.81
C VAL A 163 10.31 8.03 30.99
N TYR A 164 10.03 7.64 29.74
CA TYR A 164 9.06 8.31 28.87
C TYR A 164 8.20 7.28 28.14
N LEU A 165 6.92 7.17 28.51
CA LEU A 165 5.97 6.21 27.93
C LEU A 165 4.78 6.94 27.33
N ARG A 166 4.37 6.58 26.12
CA ARG A 166 3.27 7.25 25.42
C ARG A 166 2.03 6.36 25.31
N HIS A 167 0.87 6.90 25.68
CA HIS A 167 -0.39 6.19 25.65
C HIS A 167 -0.81 5.87 24.22
N CYS A 168 -1.51 4.75 23.99
CA CYS A 168 -1.87 4.29 22.64
C CYS A 168 -2.52 5.39 21.79
N SER A 169 -3.39 6.22 22.36
CA SER A 169 -4.10 7.28 21.63
C SER A 169 -3.20 8.40 21.10
N GLY A 170 -1.95 8.50 21.57
CA GLY A 170 -1.03 9.59 21.21
C GLY A 170 -1.44 10.96 21.76
N GLN A 171 -2.23 10.99 22.84
CA GLN A 171 -2.79 12.24 23.40
C GLN A 171 -2.16 12.63 24.75
N TYR A 172 -1.37 11.72 25.34
CA TYR A 172 -0.60 11.99 26.54
C TYR A 172 0.56 10.98 26.69
N SER A 173 1.56 11.39 27.45
CA SER A 173 2.62 10.53 27.96
C SER A 173 2.63 10.51 29.49
N VAL A 174 3.29 9.50 30.06
CA VAL A 174 3.60 9.42 31.48
C VAL A 174 5.10 9.29 31.65
N VAL A 175 5.65 10.14 32.51
CA VAL A 175 7.08 10.26 32.79
C VAL A 175 7.34 10.15 34.29
N ASN A 176 8.55 9.70 34.66
CA ASN A 176 8.94 9.59 36.07
C ASN A 176 9.62 10.86 36.61
N SER A 177 9.95 10.89 37.90
CA SER A 177 10.57 12.07 38.53
C SER A 177 11.92 12.41 37.90
N LYS A 178 12.72 11.42 37.50
CA LYS A 178 14.03 11.65 36.88
C LYS A 178 13.92 12.33 35.51
N ALA A 179 12.91 11.96 34.71
CA ALA A 179 12.64 12.59 33.43
C ALA A 179 12.18 14.06 33.58
N LEU A 180 11.35 14.35 34.59
CA LEU A 180 10.95 15.73 34.92
C LEU A 180 12.15 16.58 35.36
N GLU A 181 13.05 16.02 36.18
CA GLU A 181 14.29 16.69 36.61
C GLU A 181 15.17 17.06 35.40
N ILE A 182 15.38 16.13 34.47
CA ILE A 182 16.17 16.38 33.25
C ILE A 182 15.55 17.49 32.40
N ALA A 183 14.23 17.53 32.31
CA ALA A 183 13.51 18.56 31.56
C ALA A 183 13.40 19.90 32.31
N GLY A 184 13.80 19.96 33.58
CA GLY A 184 13.66 21.14 34.42
C GLY A 184 12.21 21.50 34.76
N ILE A 185 11.32 20.51 34.83
CA ILE A 185 9.90 20.71 35.13
C ILE A 185 9.67 20.62 36.63
N ASP A 186 9.04 21.64 37.19
CA ASP A 186 8.66 21.74 38.60
C ASP A 186 7.24 22.30 38.77
N SER A 187 6.80 22.52 40.01
CA SER A 187 5.46 23.05 40.34
C SER A 187 5.21 24.50 39.88
N LEU A 188 6.25 25.20 39.41
CA LEU A 188 6.14 26.57 38.89
C LEU A 188 6.19 26.61 37.36
N THR A 189 6.45 25.47 36.70
CA THR A 189 6.46 25.38 35.25
C THR A 189 5.05 25.61 34.70
N PRO A 190 4.84 26.63 33.86
CA PRO A 190 3.53 26.89 33.27
C PRO A 190 3.20 25.82 32.22
N ASN A 191 1.91 25.57 32.03
CA ASN A 191 1.44 24.76 30.90
C ASN A 191 1.81 25.46 29.58
N PRO A 192 2.42 24.75 28.61
CA PRO A 192 2.54 25.27 27.26
C PRO A 192 1.15 25.49 26.64
N PRO A 193 0.99 26.46 25.72
CA PRO A 193 -0.28 26.67 25.00
C PRO A 193 -0.83 25.37 24.42
N GLY A 194 -2.14 25.15 24.56
CA GLY A 194 -2.81 23.97 24.02
C GLY A 194 -2.40 22.63 24.65
N SER A 195 -1.86 22.61 25.87
CA SER A 195 -1.42 21.37 26.52
C SER A 195 -1.49 21.47 28.05
N LEU A 196 -1.32 20.33 28.76
CA LEU A 196 -1.29 20.33 30.23
C LEU A 196 -0.12 19.52 30.79
N ILE A 197 0.56 20.10 31.77
CA ILE A 197 1.34 19.39 32.79
C ILE A 197 0.37 19.09 33.93
N MET A 198 0.04 17.82 34.14
CA MET A 198 -0.91 17.44 35.17
C MET A 198 -0.23 17.48 36.55
N HIS A 199 -1.01 17.87 37.57
CA HIS A 199 -0.52 18.04 38.93
C HIS A 199 -1.33 17.18 39.91
N ASP A 200 -0.70 16.77 41.00
CA ASP A 200 -1.37 16.12 42.12
C ASP A 200 -2.12 17.13 43.02
N ALA A 201 -2.74 16.62 44.09
CA ALA A 201 -3.50 17.45 45.03
C ALA A 201 -2.65 18.48 45.81
N TYR A 202 -1.32 18.35 45.79
CA TYR A 202 -0.37 19.26 46.45
C TYR A 202 0.27 20.24 45.45
N GLY A 203 -0.16 20.22 44.19
CA GLY A 203 0.38 21.09 43.15
C GLY A 203 1.76 20.66 42.66
N GLN A 204 2.14 19.39 42.79
CA GLN A 204 3.36 18.84 42.20
C GLN A 204 3.06 18.17 40.87
N PRO A 205 3.89 18.33 39.81
CA PRO A 205 3.68 17.63 38.54
C PRO A 205 3.60 16.13 38.76
N ASN A 206 2.52 15.47 38.37
CA ASN A 206 2.34 14.03 38.63
C ASN A 206 2.95 13.14 37.54
N GLY A 207 3.61 13.73 36.54
CA GLY A 207 4.24 13.01 35.42
C GLY A 207 3.35 12.74 34.23
N ILE A 208 2.05 13.07 34.27
CA ILE A 208 1.18 12.98 33.08
C ILE A 208 1.31 14.28 32.28
N LEU A 209 1.73 14.17 31.03
CA LEU A 209 1.88 15.28 30.09
C LEU A 209 0.88 15.09 28.97
N SER A 210 -0.11 15.98 28.87
CA SER A 210 -1.18 15.91 27.88
C SER A 210 -0.86 16.79 26.69
N HIS A 211 -0.97 16.22 25.48
CA HIS A 211 -0.72 16.84 24.18
C HIS A 211 0.74 17.15 23.82
N TYR A 212 1.00 17.24 22.51
CA TYR A 212 2.33 17.35 21.92
C TYR A 212 3.22 18.41 22.58
N PRO A 213 2.76 19.65 22.89
CA PRO A 213 3.62 20.68 23.46
C PRO A 213 4.16 20.32 24.85
N ALA A 214 3.31 19.74 25.71
CA ALA A 214 3.74 19.28 27.04
C ALA A 214 4.58 18.00 26.94
N GLU A 215 4.17 17.04 26.11
CA GLU A 215 4.92 15.81 25.83
C GLU A 215 6.35 16.12 25.36
N ASN A 216 6.50 17.06 24.42
CA ASN A 216 7.76 17.46 23.82
C ASN A 216 8.70 18.18 24.80
N LEU A 217 8.21 18.69 25.94
CA LEU A 217 9.10 19.26 26.97
C LEU A 217 10.11 18.22 27.46
N VAL A 218 9.66 16.96 27.59
CA VAL A 218 10.47 15.81 28.03
C VAL A 218 10.94 14.97 26.83
N GLY A 219 10.05 14.70 25.87
CA GLY A 219 10.32 13.79 24.75
C GLY A 219 11.56 14.14 23.93
N ARG A 220 11.90 15.43 23.79
CA ARG A 220 13.13 15.88 23.11
C ARG A 220 14.44 15.40 23.74
N TYR A 221 14.42 14.95 24.99
CA TYR A 221 15.58 14.35 25.67
C TYR A 221 15.55 12.83 25.64
N ALA A 222 14.40 12.23 25.38
CA ALA A 222 14.20 10.79 25.41
C ALA A 222 14.79 10.14 24.15
N THR A 223 15.53 9.04 24.35
CA THR A 223 16.09 8.22 23.27
C THR A 223 14.99 7.75 22.32
N GLY A 224 15.21 7.89 21.02
CA GLY A 224 14.26 7.54 19.96
C GLY A 224 13.28 8.65 19.57
N TYR A 225 13.16 9.72 20.37
CA TYR A 225 12.29 10.86 20.08
C TYR A 225 13.10 12.09 19.66
N GLY A 226 14.11 12.47 20.45
CA GLY A 226 14.91 13.68 20.20
C GLY A 226 16.14 13.51 19.31
N ASP A 227 16.57 12.27 19.05
CA ASP A 227 17.92 11.95 18.57
C ASP A 227 17.96 11.02 17.34
N ARG A 228 16.82 10.84 16.64
CA ARG A 228 16.74 10.01 15.42
C ARG A 228 17.54 10.61 14.27
N THR A 229 18.45 9.83 13.67
CA THR A 229 19.19 10.24 12.47
C THR A 229 18.34 10.17 11.20
N VAL A 230 18.82 10.74 10.09
CA VAL A 230 18.12 10.66 8.79
C VAL A 230 18.05 9.22 8.29
N GLU A 231 19.12 8.45 8.44
CA GLU A 231 19.19 7.03 8.06
C GLU A 231 18.17 6.20 8.84
N GLN A 232 18.07 6.45 10.14
CA GLN A 232 17.07 5.86 11.01
C GLN A 232 15.64 6.23 10.59
N LYS A 233 15.40 7.47 10.18
CA LYS A 233 14.10 7.88 9.62
C LYS A 233 13.82 7.21 8.27
N PHE A 234 14.84 6.92 7.45
CA PHE A 234 14.66 6.13 6.23
C PHE A 234 14.25 4.69 6.54
N GLU A 235 14.83 4.07 7.58
CA GLU A 235 14.39 2.76 8.09
C GLU A 235 12.95 2.80 8.60
N ASP A 236 12.56 3.88 9.28
CA ASP A 236 11.17 4.08 9.73
C ASP A 236 10.20 4.17 8.56
N ILE A 237 10.54 4.94 7.52
CA ILE A 237 9.72 5.04 6.31
C ILE A 237 9.63 3.67 5.62
N ASP A 238 10.73 2.93 5.52
CA ASP A 238 10.74 1.59 4.89
C ASP A 238 9.85 0.61 5.67
N LYS A 239 9.96 0.59 7.01
CA LYS A 239 9.12 -0.28 7.82
C LYS A 239 7.64 0.11 7.76
N GLY A 240 7.35 1.41 7.81
CA GLY A 240 5.99 1.93 7.68
C GLY A 240 5.35 1.54 6.36
N GLN A 241 6.06 1.69 5.24
CA GLN A 241 5.51 1.36 3.92
C GLN A 241 5.35 -0.15 3.72
N GLU A 242 6.24 -0.97 4.27
CA GLU A 242 6.12 -2.43 4.24
C GLU A 242 4.80 -2.87 4.87
N LEU A 243 4.52 -2.42 6.09
CA LEU A 243 3.29 -2.75 6.82
C LEU A 243 2.06 -2.21 6.09
N CYS A 244 2.16 -1.01 5.51
CA CYS A 244 1.11 -0.37 4.73
C CYS A 244 0.73 -1.21 3.50
N LEU A 245 1.73 -1.63 2.72
CA LEU A 245 1.55 -2.44 1.52
C LEU A 245 1.04 -3.86 1.86
N GLU A 246 1.55 -4.45 2.93
CA GLU A 246 1.06 -5.73 3.47
C GLU A 246 -0.43 -5.67 3.84
N ALA A 247 -0.90 -4.54 4.38
CA ALA A 247 -2.30 -4.34 4.73
C ALA A 247 -3.23 -4.10 3.51
N GLY A 248 -2.69 -3.91 2.30
CA GLY A 248 -3.48 -3.62 1.10
C GLY A 248 -3.66 -2.13 0.80
N TYR A 249 -2.89 -1.24 1.42
CA TYR A 249 -2.92 0.18 1.10
C TYR A 249 -1.94 0.50 -0.03
N THR A 250 -2.44 1.13 -1.08
CA THR A 250 -1.62 1.60 -2.23
C THR A 250 -1.30 3.08 -2.16
N SER A 251 -2.12 3.81 -1.40
CA SER A 251 -1.96 5.22 -1.11
C SER A 251 -2.30 5.48 0.35
N ILE A 252 -1.61 6.45 0.93
CA ILE A 252 -1.86 6.94 2.27
C ILE A 252 -1.74 8.45 2.35
N GLN A 253 -2.33 9.01 3.39
CA GLN A 253 -2.26 10.43 3.70
C GLN A 253 -1.64 10.58 5.09
N ASP A 254 -0.36 10.97 5.13
CA ASP A 254 0.35 11.22 6.39
C ASP A 254 -0.01 12.61 6.88
N VAL A 255 -0.93 12.67 7.83
CA VAL A 255 -1.55 13.94 8.23
C VAL A 255 -0.89 14.57 9.45
N ILE A 256 0.19 14.00 9.99
CA ILE A 256 1.00 14.60 11.07
C ILE A 256 2.48 14.38 10.76
N VAL A 257 3.01 15.17 9.83
CA VAL A 257 4.46 15.32 9.69
C VAL A 257 4.92 16.44 10.61
N GLY A 258 5.69 16.12 11.64
CA GLY A 258 5.98 17.02 12.75
C GLY A 258 7.00 18.13 12.48
N SER A 259 7.71 18.10 11.34
CA SER A 259 8.69 19.15 11.02
C SER A 259 8.90 19.33 9.52
N LEU A 260 9.35 20.51 9.12
CA LEU A 260 9.78 20.76 7.74
C LEU A 260 10.97 19.87 7.35
N GLN A 261 11.84 19.53 8.30
CA GLN A 261 12.94 18.60 8.05
C GLN A 261 12.42 17.22 7.66
N ASP A 262 11.33 16.74 8.27
CA ASP A 262 10.73 15.44 7.94
C ASP A 262 9.99 15.45 6.60
N ILE A 263 9.36 16.58 6.24
CA ILE A 263 8.86 16.81 4.87
C ILE A 263 10.00 16.68 3.86
N MET A 264 11.17 17.25 4.15
CA MET A 264 12.34 17.13 3.28
C MET A 264 12.95 15.73 3.30
N THR A 265 12.90 15.00 4.42
CA THR A 265 13.30 13.59 4.51
C THR A 265 12.42 12.72 3.60
N TYR A 266 11.09 12.89 3.62
CA TYR A 266 10.20 12.21 2.68
C TYR A 266 10.52 12.55 1.23
N LYS A 267 10.78 13.84 0.95
CA LYS A 267 11.19 14.25 -0.39
C LYS A 267 12.47 13.54 -0.83
N GLN A 268 13.50 13.51 0.00
CA GLN A 268 14.77 12.82 -0.30
C GLN A 268 14.58 11.31 -0.52
N TYR A 269 13.73 10.68 0.29
CA TYR A 269 13.38 9.26 0.16
C TYR A 269 12.59 8.96 -1.13
N ALA A 270 11.72 9.86 -1.55
CA ALA A 270 11.00 9.75 -2.81
C ALA A 270 11.91 10.01 -4.02
N ASP A 271 12.77 11.03 -3.96
CA ASP A 271 13.76 11.36 -5.00
C ASP A 271 14.73 10.20 -5.27
N SER A 272 15.04 9.38 -4.26
CA SER A 272 15.90 8.19 -4.41
C SER A 272 15.19 6.98 -5.04
N GLY A 273 13.88 7.08 -5.32
CA GLY A 273 13.07 5.99 -5.88
C GLY A 273 12.73 4.88 -4.87
N MET A 274 12.99 5.09 -3.58
CA MET A 274 12.74 4.09 -2.53
C MET A 274 11.29 4.05 -2.06
N LEU A 275 10.53 5.14 -2.24
CA LEU A 275 9.12 5.19 -1.90
C LEU A 275 8.29 4.30 -2.84
N LYS A 276 7.52 3.37 -2.26
CA LYS A 276 6.73 2.36 -2.98
C LYS A 276 5.22 2.56 -2.86
N VAL A 277 4.78 3.40 -1.92
CA VAL A 277 3.37 3.76 -1.67
C VAL A 277 3.13 5.22 -2.06
N ARG A 278 1.94 5.56 -2.56
CA ARG A 278 1.56 6.97 -2.79
C ARG A 278 1.38 7.68 -1.46
N LEU A 279 2.08 8.78 -1.27
CA LEU A 279 2.12 9.52 -0.01
C LEU A 279 1.69 10.97 -0.23
N TYR A 280 0.58 11.34 0.41
CA TYR A 280 0.12 12.71 0.55
C TYR A 280 0.42 13.20 1.97
N ALA A 281 1.41 14.07 2.15
CA ALA A 281 1.85 14.50 3.48
C ALA A 281 1.35 15.88 3.87
N MET A 282 0.94 16.07 5.13
CA MET A 282 0.54 17.34 5.69
C MET A 282 1.43 17.71 6.88
N LEU A 283 1.91 18.95 6.91
CA LEU A 283 2.77 19.45 7.98
C LEU A 283 1.92 19.93 9.16
N LEU A 284 2.20 19.41 10.35
CA LEU A 284 1.62 19.89 11.61
C LEU A 284 2.12 21.30 11.92
N ILE A 285 1.21 22.16 12.36
CA ILE A 285 1.53 23.47 12.92
C ILE A 285 0.90 23.56 14.30
N ASP A 286 1.77 23.70 15.32
CA ASP A 286 1.34 23.72 16.72
C ASP A 286 1.06 25.13 17.25
N PHE A 287 1.69 26.16 16.69
CA PHE A 287 1.66 27.50 17.26
C PHE A 287 1.37 28.58 16.22
N GLU A 288 0.50 29.54 16.55
CA GLU A 288 0.20 30.69 15.68
C GLU A 288 1.47 31.45 15.24
N GLN A 289 2.46 31.57 16.13
CA GLN A 289 3.68 32.34 15.87
C GLN A 289 4.56 31.72 14.77
N GLU A 290 4.41 30.43 14.48
CA GLU A 290 5.21 29.72 13.48
C GLU A 290 4.58 29.77 12.08
N VAL A 291 3.28 30.07 11.99
CA VAL A 291 2.50 30.02 10.73
C VAL A 291 3.17 30.80 9.61
N ASP A 292 3.52 32.07 9.84
CA ASP A 292 4.09 32.93 8.79
C ASP A 292 5.46 32.41 8.31
N THR A 293 6.27 31.90 9.25
CA THR A 293 7.58 31.33 8.94
C THR A 293 7.42 30.07 8.10
N LEU A 294 6.57 29.12 8.50
CA LEU A 294 6.36 27.86 7.78
C LEU A 294 5.74 28.09 6.39
N ILE A 295 4.79 29.03 6.27
CA ILE A 295 4.25 29.43 4.95
C ILE A 295 5.35 30.02 4.07
N SER A 296 6.26 30.83 4.61
CA SER A 296 7.35 31.42 3.80
C SER A 296 8.38 30.40 3.30
N LEU A 297 8.56 29.30 4.04
CA LEU A 297 9.49 28.22 3.70
C LEU A 297 8.86 27.15 2.81
N TYR A 298 7.53 27.12 2.71
CA TYR A 298 6.81 26.18 1.89
C TYR A 298 7.23 26.28 0.41
N GLN A 299 7.40 25.11 -0.20
CA GLN A 299 7.58 24.94 -1.63
C GLN A 299 6.63 23.82 -2.10
N PRO A 300 5.96 23.96 -3.25
CA PRO A 300 5.19 22.86 -3.83
C PRO A 300 6.09 21.65 -4.09
N ILE A 301 5.73 20.49 -3.55
CA ILE A 301 6.43 19.22 -3.78
C ILE A 301 5.45 18.22 -4.38
N ASN A 302 5.77 17.73 -5.57
CA ASN A 302 5.08 16.63 -6.22
C ASN A 302 6.11 15.86 -7.06
N ILE A 303 6.64 14.76 -6.51
CA ILE A 303 7.71 13.97 -7.13
C ILE A 303 7.47 12.48 -6.92
N GLY A 304 7.46 11.74 -8.03
CA GLY A 304 7.21 10.30 -8.00
C GLY A 304 5.89 9.98 -7.31
N LEU A 305 5.97 9.24 -6.20
CA LEU A 305 4.82 8.86 -5.38
C LEU A 305 4.57 9.83 -4.21
N TYR A 306 5.35 10.89 -4.04
CA TYR A 306 5.25 11.84 -2.92
C TYR A 306 4.64 13.18 -3.33
N ARG A 307 3.64 13.63 -2.57
CA ARG A 307 3.02 14.95 -2.70
C ARG A 307 2.92 15.62 -1.33
N PHE A 308 3.34 16.88 -1.27
CA PHE A 308 2.98 17.75 -0.17
C PHE A 308 1.53 18.21 -0.35
N GLY A 309 0.69 17.89 0.62
CA GLY A 309 -0.76 18.04 0.56
C GLY A 309 -1.31 19.28 1.23
N GLY A 310 -0.72 19.69 2.36
CA GLY A 310 -1.17 20.88 3.05
C GLY A 310 -0.80 20.96 4.52
N TRP A 311 -1.68 21.58 5.28
CA TRP A 311 -1.45 21.98 6.66
C TRP A 311 -2.35 21.20 7.63
N LYS A 312 -1.77 20.73 8.74
CA LYS A 312 -2.51 20.09 9.82
C LYS A 312 -2.51 20.98 11.06
N LEU A 313 -3.67 21.10 11.70
CA LEU A 313 -3.83 21.64 13.05
C LEU A 313 -4.48 20.60 13.97
N ALA A 314 -4.48 20.88 15.27
CA ALA A 314 -5.26 20.17 16.28
C ALA A 314 -6.17 21.12 17.05
N MET A 315 -7.35 20.63 17.47
CA MET A 315 -8.34 21.42 18.20
C MET A 315 -8.56 20.89 19.61
N ASP A 316 -8.57 19.57 19.78
CA ASP A 316 -8.79 18.92 21.07
C ASP A 316 -7.97 17.64 21.20
N GLY A 317 -8.17 16.90 22.28
CA GLY A 317 -7.59 15.57 22.47
C GLY A 317 -8.58 14.43 22.50
N GLY A 318 -8.13 13.31 23.07
CA GLY A 318 -8.90 12.07 23.13
C GLY A 318 -9.57 11.81 24.47
N LEU A 319 -10.60 10.96 24.44
CA LEU A 319 -11.36 10.54 25.61
C LEU A 319 -10.46 9.92 26.70
N ALA A 320 -9.44 9.15 26.31
CA ALA A 320 -8.51 8.53 27.25
C ALA A 320 -7.73 9.55 28.11
N GLY A 321 -7.53 10.76 27.58
CA GLY A 321 -6.94 11.87 28.32
C GLY A 321 -7.96 12.74 29.06
N GLY A 322 -9.27 12.52 28.86
CA GLY A 322 -10.33 13.39 29.39
C GLY A 322 -10.36 14.79 28.74
N THR A 323 -9.74 14.93 27.57
CA THR A 323 -9.48 16.22 26.90
C THR A 323 -10.25 16.41 25.58
N THR A 324 -11.21 15.54 25.25
CA THR A 324 -12.07 15.75 24.08
C THR A 324 -12.98 16.95 24.32
N LEU A 325 -13.06 17.88 23.36
CA LEU A 325 -13.73 19.16 23.54
C LEU A 325 -15.22 19.05 23.23
N LEU A 326 -15.99 18.65 24.25
CA LEU A 326 -17.44 18.54 24.22
C LEU A 326 -18.11 19.72 24.91
N TYR A 327 -19.31 20.13 24.47
CA TYR A 327 -20.09 21.14 25.20
C TYR A 327 -20.43 20.69 26.63
N ASP A 328 -20.68 19.40 26.84
CA ASP A 328 -20.92 18.84 28.17
C ASP A 328 -19.60 18.53 28.90
N LYS A 329 -19.16 19.50 29.71
CA LYS A 329 -17.96 19.40 30.55
C LYS A 329 -18.13 18.50 31.77
N THR A 330 -19.31 17.94 32.02
CA THR A 330 -19.53 17.02 33.14
C THR A 330 -19.09 15.58 32.82
N LEU A 331 -19.01 15.24 31.53
CA LEU A 331 -18.58 13.93 31.04
C LEU A 331 -17.09 13.71 31.33
N LEU A 332 -16.72 12.50 31.73
CA LEU A 332 -15.32 12.13 32.01
C LEU A 332 -14.42 12.39 30.79
N ALA A 333 -14.95 12.17 29.59
CA ALA A 333 -14.30 12.44 28.31
C ALA A 333 -13.84 13.89 28.11
N SER A 334 -14.50 14.85 28.78
CA SER A 334 -14.34 16.28 28.53
C SER A 334 -14.05 17.11 29.78
N LYS A 335 -14.00 16.45 30.95
CA LYS A 335 -13.93 17.08 32.27
C LYS A 335 -12.72 18.01 32.44
N ILE A 336 -11.62 17.72 31.74
CA ILE A 336 -10.41 18.54 31.73
C ILE A 336 -10.08 19.02 30.32
N SER A 337 -11.07 19.10 29.43
CA SER A 337 -10.88 19.57 28.06
C SER A 337 -10.56 21.06 28.01
N TYR A 338 -9.81 21.42 26.98
CA TYR A 338 -9.42 22.76 26.63
C TYR A 338 -9.23 22.83 25.11
N PRO A 339 -9.52 23.98 24.49
CA PRO A 339 -9.17 24.19 23.10
C PRO A 339 -7.64 24.29 22.97
N TYR A 340 -7.08 23.60 21.99
CA TYR A 340 -5.66 23.73 21.64
C TYR A 340 -5.35 25.17 21.21
N HIS A 341 -6.23 25.73 20.37
CA HIS A 341 -6.22 27.13 19.95
C HIS A 341 -7.53 27.81 20.36
N PRO A 342 -7.51 28.93 21.08
CA PRO A 342 -8.68 29.78 21.24
C PRO A 342 -9.33 30.12 19.88
N GLN A 343 -10.65 30.35 19.85
CA GLN A 343 -11.38 30.54 18.58
C GLN A 343 -10.77 31.63 17.69
N ASP A 344 -10.35 32.76 18.27
CA ASP A 344 -9.78 33.88 17.53
C ASP A 344 -8.40 33.54 16.95
N GLU A 345 -7.59 32.77 17.68
CA GLU A 345 -6.33 32.22 17.20
C GLU A 345 -6.56 31.24 16.05
N LEU A 346 -7.46 30.27 16.23
CA LEU A 346 -7.81 29.30 15.19
C LEU A 346 -8.28 30.00 13.91
N ASN A 347 -9.13 31.01 14.03
CA ASN A 347 -9.60 31.80 12.89
C ASN A 347 -8.43 32.46 12.13
N ARG A 348 -7.46 33.05 12.85
CA ARG A 348 -6.28 33.68 12.23
C ARG A 348 -5.37 32.66 11.55
N MET A 349 -5.10 31.54 12.22
CA MET A 349 -4.28 30.47 11.68
C MET A 349 -4.90 29.87 10.41
N VAL A 350 -6.15 29.42 10.49
CA VAL A 350 -6.88 28.82 9.36
C VAL A 350 -6.96 29.80 8.20
N LYS A 351 -7.25 31.08 8.44
CA LYS A 351 -7.25 32.11 7.39
C LYS A 351 -5.90 32.20 6.66
N LYS A 352 -4.80 32.29 7.40
CA LYS A 352 -3.45 32.38 6.79
C LYS A 352 -3.13 31.14 5.96
N LEU A 353 -3.42 29.96 6.50
CA LEU A 353 -3.17 28.68 5.84
C LEU A 353 -4.08 28.44 4.63
N HIS A 354 -5.35 28.82 4.73
CA HIS A 354 -6.31 28.80 3.62
C HIS A 354 -5.83 29.66 2.44
N ASN A 355 -5.25 30.83 2.74
CA ASN A 355 -4.76 31.77 1.74
C ASN A 355 -3.51 31.29 0.99
N THR A 356 -2.85 30.21 1.42
CA THR A 356 -1.77 29.59 0.63
C THR A 356 -2.29 28.77 -0.55
N GLY A 357 -3.61 28.58 -0.66
CA GLY A 357 -4.24 27.88 -1.79
C GLY A 357 -4.20 26.35 -1.69
N ILE A 358 -3.76 25.78 -0.56
CA ILE A 358 -3.73 24.32 -0.33
C ILE A 358 -4.67 23.91 0.80
N GLN A 359 -4.77 22.61 1.06
CA GLN A 359 -5.73 22.04 1.99
C GLN A 359 -5.33 22.32 3.46
N VAL A 360 -6.33 22.51 4.33
CA VAL A 360 -6.18 22.55 5.78
C VAL A 360 -6.99 21.40 6.36
N ALA A 361 -6.36 20.60 7.22
CA ALA A 361 -6.97 19.53 8.00
C ALA A 361 -6.87 19.86 9.49
N VAL A 362 -7.91 19.55 10.26
CA VAL A 362 -7.92 19.82 11.70
C VAL A 362 -8.34 18.58 12.46
N HIS A 363 -7.50 18.12 13.40
CA HIS A 363 -7.86 17.07 14.36
C HIS A 363 -8.94 17.57 15.29
N VAL A 364 -10.10 16.90 15.29
CA VAL A 364 -11.15 17.20 16.27
C VAL A 364 -12.09 16.03 16.58
N GLY A 365 -12.23 15.70 17.87
CA GLY A 365 -13.15 14.68 18.35
C GLY A 365 -14.53 15.19 18.73
N GLY A 366 -14.60 16.23 19.55
CA GLY A 366 -15.83 16.66 20.23
C GLY A 366 -16.70 17.68 19.47
N ASP A 367 -17.98 17.79 19.86
CA ASP A 367 -18.95 18.68 19.21
C ASP A 367 -18.57 20.16 19.27
N GLU A 368 -18.08 20.64 20.41
CA GLU A 368 -17.64 22.05 20.55
C GLU A 368 -16.46 22.34 19.62
N GLY A 369 -15.45 21.47 19.59
CA GLY A 369 -14.30 21.65 18.69
C GLY A 369 -14.70 21.63 17.22
N ILE A 370 -15.64 20.77 16.83
CA ILE A 370 -16.14 20.69 15.45
C ILE A 370 -16.77 22.03 15.07
N ASP A 371 -17.61 22.60 15.93
CA ASP A 371 -18.23 23.90 15.69
C ASP A 371 -17.21 25.04 15.60
N MET A 372 -16.15 25.01 16.42
CA MET A 372 -15.05 25.98 16.37
C MET A 372 -14.28 25.90 15.04
N THR A 373 -13.97 24.68 14.61
CA THR A 373 -13.26 24.40 13.35
C THR A 373 -14.07 24.85 12.14
N LEU A 374 -15.36 24.51 12.11
CA LEU A 374 -16.27 24.94 11.04
C LEU A 374 -16.35 26.46 10.95
N THR A 375 -16.38 27.15 12.10
CA THR A 375 -16.41 28.62 12.14
C THR A 375 -15.16 29.21 11.51
N ALA A 376 -13.98 28.65 11.80
CA ALA A 376 -12.73 29.11 11.21
C ALA A 376 -12.68 28.90 9.69
N PHE A 377 -13.14 27.73 9.19
CA PHE A 377 -13.23 27.46 7.76
C PHE A 377 -14.22 28.39 7.04
N GLU A 378 -15.41 28.58 7.62
CA GLU A 378 -16.44 29.45 7.06
C GLU A 378 -15.96 30.91 6.97
N LEU A 379 -15.28 31.42 7.99
CA LEU A 379 -14.72 32.77 7.99
C LEU A 379 -13.60 32.92 6.94
N ALA A 380 -12.71 31.94 6.83
CA ALA A 380 -11.67 31.96 5.80
C ALA A 380 -12.27 31.96 4.39
N MET A 381 -13.30 31.14 4.15
CA MET A 381 -14.03 31.08 2.89
C MET A 381 -14.83 32.35 2.57
N GLN A 382 -15.40 33.02 3.58
CA GLN A 382 -16.09 34.29 3.40
C GLN A 382 -15.13 35.41 2.99
N GLU A 383 -13.92 35.42 3.55
CA GLU A 383 -12.93 36.46 3.25
C GLU A 383 -12.20 36.20 1.93
N ASN A 384 -11.84 34.95 1.64
CA ASN A 384 -11.14 34.56 0.40
C ASN A 384 -11.78 33.31 -0.22
N PRO A 385 -12.90 33.44 -0.95
CA PRO A 385 -13.58 32.28 -1.53
C PRO A 385 -12.69 31.46 -2.47
N ARG A 386 -12.59 30.15 -2.21
CA ARG A 386 -11.92 29.18 -3.09
C ARG A 386 -12.95 28.22 -3.70
N PRO A 387 -12.85 27.86 -4.99
CA PRO A 387 -13.85 27.00 -5.62
C PRO A 387 -13.87 25.57 -5.08
N ASP A 388 -12.69 25.04 -4.72
CA ASP A 388 -12.55 23.66 -4.24
C ASP A 388 -11.43 23.54 -3.18
N PRO A 389 -11.64 24.05 -1.95
CA PRO A 389 -10.61 24.06 -0.90
C PRO A 389 -10.41 22.68 -0.26
N ARG A 390 -11.43 21.81 -0.34
CA ARG A 390 -11.53 20.47 0.28
C ARG A 390 -10.99 20.41 1.71
N HIS A 391 -11.25 21.42 2.53
CA HIS A 391 -10.81 21.41 3.92
C HIS A 391 -11.43 20.23 4.69
N ARG A 392 -10.68 19.75 5.67
CA ARG A 392 -10.96 18.49 6.34
C ARG A 392 -11.12 18.66 7.83
N ILE A 393 -12.08 17.91 8.36
CA ILE A 393 -12.15 17.55 9.76
C ILE A 393 -11.65 16.12 9.89
N GLU A 394 -10.68 15.89 10.76
CA GLU A 394 -10.21 14.56 11.11
C GLU A 394 -10.97 14.04 12.33
N HIS A 395 -11.34 12.76 12.30
CA HIS A 395 -12.12 12.03 13.31
C HIS A 395 -13.61 12.43 13.31
N GLY A 396 -13.93 13.62 13.81
CA GLY A 396 -15.29 14.15 13.95
C GLY A 396 -16.26 13.16 14.62
N LEU A 397 -15.93 12.76 15.84
CA LEU A 397 -16.58 11.64 16.53
C LEU A 397 -18.02 11.93 16.92
N PHE A 398 -18.29 13.13 17.44
CA PHE A 398 -19.58 13.49 18.02
C PHE A 398 -20.17 14.76 17.39
N PRO A 399 -20.46 14.80 16.08
CA PRO A 399 -21.00 16.00 15.46
C PRO A 399 -22.43 16.30 15.92
N THR A 400 -22.76 17.58 16.07
CA THR A 400 -24.15 18.02 16.22
C THR A 400 -24.88 17.97 14.88
N ALA A 401 -26.22 17.93 14.89
CA ALA A 401 -27.01 18.03 13.67
C ALA A 401 -26.74 19.34 12.90
N SER A 402 -26.49 20.43 13.62
CA SER A 402 -26.08 21.71 13.02
C SER A 402 -24.72 21.60 12.32
N ALA A 403 -23.74 20.97 12.97
CA ALA A 403 -22.42 20.73 12.40
C ALA A 403 -22.50 19.89 11.11
N LEU A 404 -23.34 18.85 11.06
CA LEU A 404 -23.58 18.07 9.83
C LEU A 404 -24.09 18.96 8.68
N GLN A 405 -25.04 19.86 8.96
CA GLN A 405 -25.56 20.77 7.94
C GLN A 405 -24.51 21.78 7.47
N ARG A 406 -23.69 22.30 8.39
CA ARG A 406 -22.57 23.19 8.09
C ARG A 406 -21.50 22.50 7.24
N MET A 407 -21.11 21.28 7.59
CA MET A 407 -20.17 20.47 6.80
C MET A 407 -20.66 20.27 5.37
N LYS A 408 -21.95 19.89 5.21
CA LYS A 408 -22.57 19.78 3.88
C LYS A 408 -22.52 21.08 3.09
N ASN A 409 -22.94 22.19 3.70
CA ASN A 409 -23.02 23.48 3.02
C ASN A 409 -21.65 24.01 2.59
N SER A 410 -20.61 23.71 3.37
CA SER A 410 -19.24 24.16 3.15
C SER A 410 -18.37 23.14 2.40
N ASN A 411 -18.97 22.02 1.94
CA ASN A 411 -18.27 20.89 1.31
C ASN A 411 -17.02 20.44 2.11
N ILE A 412 -17.15 20.40 3.44
CA ILE A 412 -16.09 19.93 4.33
C ILE A 412 -16.06 18.42 4.28
N ILE A 413 -14.85 17.89 4.11
CA ILE A 413 -14.60 16.45 4.10
C ILE A 413 -14.44 15.98 5.55
N LEU A 414 -15.07 14.87 5.90
CA LEU A 414 -14.79 14.16 7.13
C LEU A 414 -13.92 12.93 6.85
N SER A 415 -12.66 12.97 7.31
CA SER A 415 -11.78 11.80 7.34
C SER A 415 -11.87 11.13 8.71
N THR A 416 -12.29 9.88 8.76
CA THR A 416 -12.66 9.21 10.03
C THR A 416 -12.23 7.74 10.11
N GLN A 417 -12.36 7.16 11.30
CA GLN A 417 -11.76 5.89 11.72
C GLN A 417 -12.82 4.93 12.26
N PRO A 418 -13.60 4.23 11.40
CA PRO A 418 -14.67 3.35 11.87
C PRO A 418 -14.21 2.24 12.83
N GLN A 419 -12.95 1.78 12.70
CA GLN A 419 -12.35 0.77 13.59
C GLN A 419 -12.33 1.21 15.06
N TRP A 420 -12.38 2.51 15.34
CA TRP A 420 -12.47 3.01 16.71
C TRP A 420 -13.79 2.64 17.40
N ILE A 421 -14.84 2.33 16.64
CA ILE A 421 -16.07 1.76 17.22
C ILE A 421 -15.75 0.44 17.92
N THR A 422 -14.90 -0.40 17.32
CA THR A 422 -14.44 -1.65 17.93
C THR A 422 -13.39 -1.42 19.00
N TRP A 423 -12.37 -0.61 18.73
CA TRP A 423 -11.25 -0.42 19.65
C TRP A 423 -11.60 0.43 20.88
N TYR A 424 -12.22 1.59 20.68
CA TYR A 424 -12.50 2.58 21.74
C TYR A 424 -13.95 2.58 22.23
N GLY A 425 -14.87 1.89 21.54
CA GLY A 425 -16.31 1.95 21.85
C GLY A 425 -16.67 1.61 23.31
N ASP A 426 -15.96 0.67 23.93
CA ASP A 426 -16.17 0.33 25.35
C ASP A 426 -15.74 1.46 26.29
N GLY A 427 -14.60 2.09 26.02
CA GLY A 427 -14.10 3.23 26.79
C GLY A 427 -14.97 4.47 26.61
N TRP A 428 -15.47 4.70 25.39
CA TRP A 428 -16.38 5.80 25.11
C TRP A 428 -17.74 5.67 25.79
N THR A 429 -18.29 4.45 25.84
CA THR A 429 -19.54 4.17 26.58
C THR A 429 -19.40 4.45 28.07
N GLN A 430 -18.20 4.26 28.63
CA GLN A 430 -17.92 4.53 30.05
C GLN A 430 -17.53 5.99 30.33
N GLY A 431 -16.90 6.66 29.37
CA GLY A 431 -16.45 8.05 29.50
C GLY A 431 -17.48 9.11 29.10
N THR A 432 -18.58 8.70 28.45
CA THR A 432 -19.68 9.57 28.00
C THR A 432 -21.04 9.00 28.45
N ASP A 433 -22.13 9.65 28.03
CA ASP A 433 -23.50 9.20 28.29
C ASP A 433 -24.16 8.61 27.03
N GLU A 434 -25.34 8.00 27.22
CA GLU A 434 -26.11 7.40 26.12
C GLU A 434 -26.48 8.44 25.05
N ALA A 435 -26.80 9.66 25.45
CA ALA A 435 -27.19 10.74 24.54
C ALA A 435 -26.03 11.16 23.61
N THR A 436 -24.80 11.19 24.13
CA THR A 436 -23.58 11.46 23.37
C THR A 436 -23.22 10.28 22.48
N MET A 437 -23.26 9.05 23.01
CA MET A 437 -22.96 7.84 22.22
C MET A 437 -23.91 7.64 21.05
N ASN A 438 -25.17 8.06 21.16
CA ASN A 438 -26.14 8.01 20.06
C ASN A 438 -25.76 8.91 18.87
N LYS A 439 -24.86 9.88 19.05
CA LYS A 439 -24.34 10.76 17.99
C LYS A 439 -23.01 10.29 17.42
N MET A 440 -22.44 9.20 17.95
CA MET A 440 -21.11 8.75 17.60
C MET A 440 -21.04 8.30 16.13
N LEU A 441 -20.17 8.95 15.35
CA LEU A 441 -19.83 8.60 13.96
C LEU A 441 -21.07 8.24 13.12
N PRO A 442 -21.96 9.20 12.82
CA PRO A 442 -23.21 8.95 12.11
C PRO A 442 -22.96 8.81 10.60
N LEU A 443 -22.23 7.76 10.22
CA LEU A 443 -21.69 7.53 8.87
C LEU A 443 -22.79 7.43 7.81
N LYS A 444 -23.89 6.71 8.10
CA LYS A 444 -24.98 6.53 7.14
C LYS A 444 -25.72 7.83 6.91
N THR A 445 -25.96 8.58 7.99
CA THR A 445 -26.54 9.92 7.91
C THR A 445 -25.66 10.86 7.09
N MET A 446 -24.35 10.92 7.34
CA MET A 446 -23.41 11.75 6.59
C MET A 446 -23.40 11.41 5.09
N LEU A 447 -23.33 10.10 4.77
CA LEU A 447 -23.36 9.62 3.40
C LEU A 447 -24.67 10.04 2.69
N ASN A 448 -25.82 9.82 3.33
CA ASN A 448 -27.13 10.21 2.78
C ASN A 448 -27.27 11.74 2.60
N MET A 449 -26.60 12.52 3.43
CA MET A 449 -26.58 13.98 3.32
C MET A 449 -25.73 14.48 2.15
N GLY A 450 -24.83 13.63 1.61
CA GLY A 450 -23.84 14.01 0.62
C GLY A 450 -22.60 14.69 1.21
N ILE A 451 -22.31 14.45 2.49
CA ILE A 451 -21.05 14.91 3.11
C ILE A 451 -19.93 14.00 2.61
N PRO A 452 -18.83 14.52 2.04
CA PRO A 452 -17.71 13.70 1.63
C PRO A 452 -17.08 12.98 2.82
N LEU A 453 -16.98 11.66 2.71
CA LEU A 453 -16.37 10.80 3.72
C LEU A 453 -15.07 10.19 3.18
N ALA A 454 -14.10 10.02 4.06
CA ALA A 454 -12.87 9.28 3.80
C ALA A 454 -12.53 8.41 5.02
N PHE A 455 -11.97 7.23 4.79
CA PHE A 455 -11.57 6.32 5.88
C PHE A 455 -10.06 6.26 6.04
N GLY A 456 -9.60 6.12 7.28
CA GLY A 456 -8.20 5.89 7.61
C GLY A 456 -8.04 5.10 8.91
N CYS A 457 -6.85 4.55 9.14
CA CYS A 457 -6.58 3.69 10.30
C CYS A 457 -6.05 4.45 11.53
N ASP A 458 -5.45 5.62 11.33
CA ASP A 458 -4.80 6.46 12.35
C ASP A 458 -3.79 5.69 13.21
N VAL A 459 -2.99 4.80 12.61
CA VAL A 459 -1.94 4.09 13.34
C VAL A 459 -0.76 5.02 13.65
N PRO A 460 -0.13 4.95 14.84
CA PRO A 460 -0.33 3.97 15.92
C PRO A 460 -1.39 4.33 16.98
N ALA A 461 -2.30 5.29 16.74
CA ALA A 461 -3.33 5.65 17.73
C ALA A 461 -4.14 4.41 18.19
N SER A 462 -4.39 3.49 17.26
CA SER A 462 -4.89 2.14 17.56
C SER A 462 -3.93 1.06 17.03
N PRO A 463 -3.99 -0.18 17.56
CA PRO A 463 -3.23 -1.30 17.00
C PRO A 463 -3.86 -1.84 15.70
N TYR A 464 -5.04 -1.34 15.30
CA TYR A 464 -5.82 -1.85 14.18
C TYR A 464 -5.47 -1.12 12.88
N GLN A 465 -4.41 -1.59 12.23
CA GLN A 465 -4.00 -1.08 10.94
C GLN A 465 -4.82 -1.68 9.78
N GLU A 466 -5.18 -2.95 9.88
CA GLU A 466 -5.73 -3.69 8.75
C GLU A 466 -7.14 -3.19 8.38
N PRO A 467 -7.44 -3.00 7.08
CA PRO A 467 -8.71 -2.44 6.61
C PRO A 467 -9.94 -3.19 7.06
N LYS A 468 -9.80 -4.49 7.38
CA LYS A 468 -10.87 -5.30 7.96
C LYS A 468 -11.50 -4.67 9.19
N TRP A 469 -10.72 -3.94 9.99
CA TRP A 469 -11.22 -3.27 11.17
C TRP A 469 -12.06 -2.04 10.84
N ALA A 470 -11.68 -1.28 9.80
CA ALA A 470 -12.50 -0.18 9.30
C ALA A 470 -13.82 -0.71 8.72
N PHE A 471 -13.78 -1.80 7.93
CA PHE A 471 -15.00 -2.43 7.41
C PHE A 471 -15.88 -2.99 8.54
N ARG A 472 -15.30 -3.67 9.53
CA ARG A 472 -16.03 -4.16 10.70
C ARG A 472 -16.66 -3.01 11.47
N GLY A 473 -15.92 -1.94 11.71
CA GLY A 473 -16.39 -0.72 12.33
C GLY A 473 -17.60 -0.14 11.61
N ALA A 474 -17.52 0.01 10.29
CA ALA A 474 -18.58 0.62 9.48
C ALA A 474 -19.83 -0.27 9.30
N VAL A 475 -19.66 -1.59 9.14
CA VAL A 475 -20.74 -2.52 8.78
C VAL A 475 -21.35 -3.21 10.00
N VAL A 476 -20.55 -3.56 11.01
CA VAL A 476 -21.00 -4.31 12.19
C VAL A 476 -21.33 -3.37 13.35
N ARG A 477 -20.52 -2.31 13.53
CA ARG A 477 -20.65 -1.30 14.60
C ARG A 477 -20.77 -1.89 16.01
N ARG A 478 -19.85 -2.78 16.39
CA ARG A 478 -19.76 -3.34 17.74
C ARG A 478 -18.42 -3.01 18.38
N SER A 479 -18.44 -2.73 19.68
CA SER A 479 -17.23 -2.58 20.50
C SER A 479 -16.46 -3.89 20.63
N GLY A 480 -15.26 -3.83 21.23
CA GLY A 480 -14.41 -4.98 21.49
C GLY A 480 -15.10 -6.03 22.37
N SER A 481 -15.86 -5.59 23.38
CA SER A 481 -16.71 -6.46 24.22
C SER A 481 -18.00 -6.95 23.52
N GLY A 482 -18.25 -6.49 22.30
CA GLY A 482 -19.40 -6.89 21.49
C GLY A 482 -20.65 -6.04 21.69
N VAL A 483 -20.59 -4.93 22.43
CA VAL A 483 -21.74 -4.03 22.63
C VAL A 483 -22.13 -3.38 21.29
N PRO A 484 -23.40 -3.45 20.88
CA PRO A 484 -23.87 -2.78 19.68
C PRO A 484 -23.92 -1.26 19.89
N LEU A 485 -23.26 -0.51 19.01
CA LEU A 485 -23.23 0.95 19.05
C LEU A 485 -23.87 1.50 17.77
N THR A 486 -24.72 2.53 17.91
CA THR A 486 -25.30 3.32 16.79
C THR A 486 -25.69 2.48 15.56
N GLN A 487 -26.48 1.41 15.77
CA GLN A 487 -26.74 0.38 14.75
C GLN A 487 -27.49 0.90 13.50
N THR A 488 -28.19 2.02 13.62
CA THR A 488 -28.85 2.72 12.50
C THR A 488 -27.87 3.39 11.54
N GLU A 489 -26.62 3.57 11.97
CA GLU A 489 -25.55 4.24 11.23
C GLU A 489 -24.61 3.27 10.50
N LYS A 490 -25.07 2.04 10.27
CA LYS A 490 -24.34 1.02 9.50
C LYS A 490 -24.28 1.38 8.03
N LEU A 491 -23.12 1.11 7.44
CA LEU A 491 -22.94 1.11 6.00
C LEU A 491 -23.08 -0.32 5.45
N THR A 492 -23.40 -0.40 4.16
CA THR A 492 -23.12 -1.61 3.37
C THR A 492 -21.61 -1.74 3.13
N ILE A 493 -21.15 -2.93 2.75
CA ILE A 493 -19.72 -3.13 2.45
C ILE A 493 -19.30 -2.39 1.18
N GLN A 494 -20.20 -2.24 0.20
CA GLN A 494 -20.00 -1.43 -1.01
C GLN A 494 -19.76 0.03 -0.67
N GLU A 495 -20.60 0.60 0.19
CA GLU A 495 -20.44 1.99 0.66
C GLU A 495 -19.14 2.17 1.43
N ALA A 496 -18.80 1.22 2.31
CA ALA A 496 -17.57 1.27 3.06
C ALA A 496 -16.32 1.17 2.15
N LEU A 497 -16.35 0.28 1.15
CA LEU A 497 -15.27 0.16 0.16
C LEU A 497 -15.14 1.43 -0.67
N HIS A 498 -16.25 1.98 -1.18
CA HIS A 498 -16.25 3.23 -1.94
C HIS A 498 -15.64 4.40 -1.14
N ILE A 499 -16.00 4.54 0.14
CA ILE A 499 -15.42 5.57 1.01
C ILE A 499 -13.92 5.33 1.20
N HIS A 500 -13.49 4.08 1.38
CA HIS A 500 -12.08 3.72 1.60
C HIS A 500 -11.22 3.81 0.31
N THR A 501 -11.85 3.89 -0.87
CA THR A 501 -11.14 4.08 -2.14
C THR A 501 -11.44 5.46 -2.73
N MET A 502 -12.57 5.65 -3.39
CA MET A 502 -12.95 6.90 -4.07
C MET A 502 -13.14 8.07 -3.10
N GLY A 503 -13.75 7.85 -1.93
CA GLY A 503 -13.92 8.89 -0.91
C GLY A 503 -12.57 9.41 -0.39
N SER A 504 -11.68 8.48 -0.05
CA SER A 504 -10.30 8.78 0.33
C SER A 504 -9.48 9.38 -0.82
N ALA A 505 -9.69 8.97 -2.08
CA ALA A 505 -9.04 9.58 -3.25
C ALA A 505 -9.48 11.05 -3.43
N TYR A 506 -10.78 11.31 -3.27
CA TYR A 506 -11.35 12.66 -3.32
C TYR A 506 -10.75 13.57 -2.23
N ALA A 507 -10.52 13.03 -1.03
CA ALA A 507 -9.90 13.76 0.08
C ALA A 507 -8.48 14.25 -0.20
N SER A 508 -7.76 13.64 -1.15
CA SER A 508 -6.39 14.01 -1.54
C SER A 508 -6.28 14.55 -2.98
N PHE A 509 -7.40 14.88 -3.64
CA PHE A 509 -7.44 15.36 -5.03
C PHE A 509 -6.82 14.34 -6.02
N SER A 510 -7.11 13.06 -5.84
CA SER A 510 -6.57 11.96 -6.65
C SER A 510 -7.64 11.10 -7.34
N GLU A 511 -8.92 11.42 -7.16
CA GLU A 511 -10.08 10.65 -7.65
C GLU A 511 -10.09 10.44 -9.17
N ASP A 512 -9.51 11.36 -9.94
CA ASP A 512 -9.41 11.24 -11.40
C ASP A 512 -8.36 10.21 -11.84
N SER A 513 -7.47 9.80 -10.94
CA SER A 513 -6.30 8.98 -11.24
C SER A 513 -6.22 7.68 -10.44
N THR A 514 -6.90 7.58 -9.30
CA THR A 514 -6.91 6.42 -8.39
C THR A 514 -8.31 6.21 -7.80
N GLY A 515 -8.49 5.15 -7.00
CA GLY A 515 -9.71 4.90 -6.23
C GLY A 515 -10.75 4.02 -6.91
N SER A 516 -10.65 3.83 -8.22
CA SER A 516 -11.47 2.88 -9.00
C SER A 516 -10.60 2.18 -10.07
N LEU A 517 -11.08 1.03 -10.55
CA LEU A 517 -10.43 0.29 -11.64
C LEU A 517 -11.06 0.65 -12.99
N GLU A 518 -10.64 1.78 -13.55
CA GLU A 518 -11.13 2.30 -14.83
C GLU A 518 -9.97 2.50 -15.81
N PRO A 519 -10.16 2.25 -17.13
CA PRO A 519 -9.14 2.52 -18.14
C PRO A 519 -8.57 3.95 -18.02
N GLY A 520 -7.24 4.05 -18.03
CA GLY A 520 -6.51 5.32 -17.94
C GLY A 520 -6.15 5.78 -16.52
N LYS A 521 -6.79 5.22 -15.48
CA LYS A 521 -6.37 5.40 -14.08
C LYS A 521 -5.13 4.56 -13.77
N TYR A 522 -4.43 4.90 -12.70
CA TYR A 522 -3.28 4.13 -12.24
C TYR A 522 -3.70 2.71 -11.84
N ALA A 523 -2.85 1.74 -12.16
CA ALA A 523 -3.02 0.35 -11.77
C ALA A 523 -2.63 0.12 -10.31
N ASP A 524 -3.42 0.71 -9.43
CA ASP A 524 -3.35 0.53 -7.98
C ASP A 524 -4.47 -0.44 -7.57
N LEU A 525 -4.12 -1.67 -7.20
CA LEU A 525 -5.10 -2.73 -6.94
C LEU A 525 -4.63 -3.71 -5.86
N VAL A 526 -5.59 -4.42 -5.27
CA VAL A 526 -5.35 -5.42 -4.22
C VAL A 526 -6.11 -6.69 -4.53
N ILE A 527 -5.45 -7.83 -4.31
CA ILE A 527 -6.07 -9.17 -4.33
C ILE A 527 -6.36 -9.58 -2.89
N TRP A 528 -7.59 -10.04 -2.63
CA TRP A 528 -8.06 -10.38 -1.28
C TRP A 528 -8.29 -11.87 -1.08
N SER A 529 -8.12 -12.34 0.16
CA SER A 529 -8.40 -13.73 0.56
C SER A 529 -9.89 -14.10 0.51
N HIS A 530 -10.79 -13.12 0.56
CA HIS A 530 -12.24 -13.31 0.58
C HIS A 530 -12.92 -12.40 -0.44
N ASP A 531 -14.15 -12.76 -0.82
CA ASP A 531 -15.04 -11.91 -1.60
C ASP A 531 -15.66 -10.83 -0.71
N LEU A 532 -15.18 -9.58 -0.87
CA LEU A 532 -15.63 -8.46 -0.04
C LEU A 532 -17.14 -8.23 -0.10
N TYR A 533 -17.81 -8.52 -1.22
CA TYR A 533 -19.24 -8.20 -1.37
C TYR A 533 -20.16 -9.29 -0.83
N THR A 534 -19.66 -10.50 -0.61
CA THR A 534 -20.46 -11.63 -0.13
C THR A 534 -19.99 -12.19 1.21
N MET A 535 -18.85 -11.74 1.73
CA MET A 535 -18.36 -12.18 3.03
C MET A 535 -19.33 -11.84 4.17
N THR A 536 -19.40 -12.75 5.12
CA THR A 536 -20.15 -12.61 6.36
C THR A 536 -19.38 -11.78 7.40
N ALA A 537 -20.09 -11.27 8.40
CA ALA A 537 -19.46 -10.49 9.48
C ALA A 537 -18.38 -11.27 10.29
N PRO A 538 -18.47 -12.60 10.48
CA PRO A 538 -17.36 -13.37 11.02
C PRO A 538 -16.15 -13.47 10.09
N GLU A 539 -16.35 -13.72 8.79
CA GLU A 539 -15.25 -13.86 7.80
C GLU A 539 -14.44 -12.57 7.64
N LEU A 540 -15.04 -11.41 7.93
CA LEU A 540 -14.33 -10.13 8.02
C LEU A 540 -13.09 -10.18 8.93
N ASN A 541 -13.08 -11.01 9.98
CA ASN A 541 -11.93 -11.11 10.88
C ASN A 541 -10.69 -11.73 10.21
N ASP A 542 -10.90 -12.55 9.17
CA ASP A 542 -9.89 -13.33 8.46
C ASP A 542 -9.54 -12.71 7.09
N LEU A 543 -10.13 -11.56 6.75
CA LEU A 543 -9.81 -10.81 5.55
C LEU A 543 -8.35 -10.33 5.60
N VAL A 544 -7.57 -10.69 4.58
CA VAL A 544 -6.18 -10.26 4.40
C VAL A 544 -5.92 -9.91 2.94
N SER A 545 -5.02 -8.96 2.71
CA SER A 545 -4.45 -8.72 1.38
C SER A 545 -3.48 -9.86 1.06
N GLU A 546 -3.58 -10.41 -0.14
CA GLU A 546 -2.64 -11.42 -0.62
C GLU A 546 -1.62 -10.85 -1.60
N MET A 547 -1.94 -9.73 -2.25
CA MET A 547 -1.05 -9.03 -3.17
C MET A 547 -1.49 -7.58 -3.30
N THR A 548 -0.53 -6.66 -3.24
CA THR A 548 -0.75 -5.22 -3.39
C THR A 548 0.09 -4.70 -4.56
N ILE A 549 -0.57 -4.06 -5.51
CA ILE A 549 0.04 -3.51 -6.72
C ILE A 549 -0.11 -1.99 -6.69
N VAL A 550 0.99 -1.27 -6.93
CA VAL A 550 1.02 0.20 -7.01
C VAL A 550 1.61 0.58 -8.36
N GLY A 551 0.83 1.29 -9.18
CA GLY A 551 1.22 1.68 -10.53
C GLY A 551 1.69 0.50 -11.38
N GLY A 552 0.96 -0.62 -11.36
CA GLY A 552 1.29 -1.82 -12.13
C GLY A 552 2.46 -2.65 -11.60
N ILE A 553 3.12 -2.21 -10.52
CA ILE A 553 4.25 -2.92 -9.90
C ILE A 553 3.75 -3.63 -8.64
N ILE A 554 3.99 -4.94 -8.55
CA ILE A 554 3.71 -5.72 -7.35
C ILE A 554 4.66 -5.28 -6.25
N ARG A 555 4.11 -4.71 -5.18
CA ARG A 555 4.86 -4.17 -4.03
C ARG A 555 4.77 -5.06 -2.79
N TYR A 556 3.76 -5.91 -2.72
CA TYR A 556 3.60 -6.96 -1.71
C TYR A 556 2.98 -8.20 -2.37
N ASP A 557 3.44 -9.38 -1.96
CA ASP A 557 2.92 -10.69 -2.39
C ASP A 557 3.08 -11.70 -1.25
N ALA A 558 1.96 -12.26 -0.79
CA ALA A 558 1.91 -13.29 0.25
C ALA A 558 2.25 -14.71 -0.27
N GLY A 559 2.60 -14.85 -1.56
CA GLY A 559 2.93 -16.10 -2.22
C GLY A 559 1.72 -16.99 -2.53
N GLN A 560 0.51 -16.44 -2.49
CA GLN A 560 -0.74 -17.17 -2.70
C GLN A 560 -1.26 -17.12 -4.15
N ASN A 561 -0.62 -16.31 -5.00
CA ASN A 561 -1.08 -16.00 -6.35
C ASN A 561 -0.02 -16.38 -7.39
N PRO A 562 -0.01 -17.64 -7.86
CA PRO A 562 1.03 -18.09 -8.77
C PRO A 562 0.93 -17.36 -10.11
N PHE A 563 2.06 -16.88 -10.61
CA PHE A 563 2.15 -16.48 -12.01
C PHE A 563 1.90 -17.72 -12.86
N VAL A 564 0.94 -17.62 -13.77
CA VAL A 564 0.86 -18.56 -14.86
C VAL A 564 1.94 -18.10 -15.81
N SER A 565 3.04 -18.86 -15.86
CA SER A 565 4.02 -18.71 -16.94
C SER A 565 3.24 -18.61 -18.23
N VAL A 566 3.71 -17.79 -19.17
CA VAL A 566 3.33 -17.95 -20.56
C VAL A 566 3.53 -19.44 -20.83
N SER A 567 2.45 -20.22 -20.82
CA SER A 567 2.38 -21.32 -21.74
C SER A 567 2.51 -20.57 -23.04
N GLU A 568 3.72 -20.59 -23.60
CA GLU A 568 3.79 -20.83 -25.03
C GLU A 568 2.68 -21.83 -25.25
N GLU A 569 1.67 -21.49 -26.06
CA GLU A 569 0.88 -22.54 -26.66
C GLU A 569 1.90 -23.60 -27.03
N ASN A 570 1.84 -24.73 -26.31
CA ASN A 570 2.81 -25.78 -26.41
C ASN A 570 2.59 -26.33 -27.81
N ASP A 571 3.24 -25.71 -28.80
CA ASP A 571 3.27 -26.20 -30.16
C ASP A 571 4.00 -27.55 -30.20
N CYS A 572 4.60 -27.98 -29.07
CA CYS A 572 5.12 -29.32 -28.88
C CYS A 572 5.36 -29.69 -27.40
N PRO A 573 4.39 -30.31 -26.70
CA PRO A 573 4.52 -30.75 -25.29
C PRO A 573 5.64 -31.76 -25.01
N ASN A 574 6.28 -32.30 -26.05
CA ASN A 574 7.29 -33.36 -25.98
C ASN A 574 8.58 -33.00 -26.75
N CYS A 575 8.85 -31.72 -26.98
CA CYS A 575 10.04 -31.33 -27.72
C CYS A 575 11.31 -31.40 -26.84
N PRO A 576 12.42 -31.93 -27.38
CA PRO A 576 13.69 -31.99 -26.66
C PRO A 576 14.18 -30.61 -26.21
N ALA A 577 14.85 -30.54 -25.06
CA ALA A 577 15.43 -29.29 -24.56
C ALA A 577 16.68 -28.85 -25.34
N ASP A 578 17.45 -29.82 -25.85
CA ASP A 578 18.73 -29.59 -26.52
C ASP A 578 18.84 -30.38 -27.83
N PHE A 579 19.72 -29.92 -28.73
CA PHE A 579 20.18 -30.75 -29.84
C PHE A 579 20.99 -31.93 -29.30
N GLN A 580 20.66 -33.14 -29.74
CA GLN A 580 21.37 -34.34 -29.29
C GLN A 580 21.50 -35.38 -30.39
N LEU A 581 22.69 -35.94 -30.58
CA LEU A 581 22.92 -37.14 -31.39
C LEU A 581 23.24 -38.33 -30.46
N MET A 582 22.38 -39.34 -30.49
CA MET A 582 22.52 -40.52 -29.64
C MET A 582 23.52 -41.53 -30.22
N GLN A 583 24.06 -42.38 -29.35
CA GLN A 583 24.85 -43.53 -29.78
C GLN A 583 23.96 -44.52 -30.54
N ASN A 584 24.38 -44.97 -31.72
CA ASN A 584 23.62 -45.93 -32.51
C ASN A 584 23.46 -47.25 -31.76
N TYR A 585 22.34 -47.94 -31.96
CA TYR A 585 22.07 -49.23 -31.34
C TYR A 585 21.47 -50.22 -32.36
N PRO A 586 22.00 -51.46 -32.45
CA PRO A 586 23.17 -51.98 -31.73
C PRO A 586 24.49 -51.29 -32.17
N ASN A 587 25.52 -51.32 -31.33
CA ASN A 587 26.90 -50.92 -31.66
C ASN A 587 27.91 -51.75 -30.81
N PRO A 588 28.72 -52.65 -31.40
CA PRO A 588 28.82 -52.93 -32.84
C PRO A 588 27.51 -53.46 -33.45
N PHE A 589 27.31 -53.26 -34.75
CA PHE A 589 26.15 -53.75 -35.48
C PHE A 589 26.54 -54.66 -36.64
N ASN A 590 25.63 -55.56 -37.00
CA ASN A 590 25.70 -56.38 -38.21
C ASN A 590 24.50 -56.03 -39.09
N ALA A 591 24.74 -55.81 -40.38
CA ALA A 591 23.78 -55.37 -41.40
C ALA A 591 23.13 -53.99 -41.15
N SER A 592 22.39 -53.77 -40.06
CA SER A 592 21.72 -52.49 -39.77
C SER A 592 21.82 -52.03 -38.31
N THR A 593 21.64 -50.72 -38.11
CA THR A 593 21.63 -50.06 -36.79
C THR A 593 20.67 -48.88 -36.81
N LYS A 594 20.16 -48.49 -35.63
CA LYS A 594 19.30 -47.32 -35.48
C LYS A 594 20.09 -46.14 -34.93
N ILE A 595 19.90 -44.96 -35.52
CA ILE A 595 20.48 -43.71 -35.08
C ILE A 595 19.33 -42.79 -34.65
N GLN A 596 19.36 -42.36 -33.39
CA GLN A 596 18.39 -41.43 -32.82
C GLN A 596 19.00 -40.04 -32.63
N TYR A 597 18.21 -39.00 -32.86
CA TYR A 597 18.61 -37.63 -32.59
C TYR A 597 17.41 -36.74 -32.25
N SER A 598 17.71 -35.60 -31.62
CA SER A 598 16.74 -34.68 -31.02
C SER A 598 17.00 -33.26 -31.53
N ILE A 599 15.93 -32.55 -31.88
CA ILE A 599 15.94 -31.16 -32.36
C ILE A 599 15.08 -30.32 -31.41
N PRO A 600 15.63 -29.30 -30.71
CA PRO A 600 14.88 -28.47 -29.79
C PRO A 600 14.09 -27.38 -30.51
N ALA A 601 13.15 -26.75 -29.79
CA ALA A 601 12.54 -25.51 -30.26
C ALA A 601 13.54 -24.36 -30.12
N LEU A 602 13.79 -23.62 -31.20
CA LEU A 602 14.69 -22.46 -31.19
C LEU A 602 13.89 -21.22 -30.74
N SER A 603 14.22 -20.64 -29.58
CA SER A 603 13.48 -19.53 -28.98
C SER A 603 13.99 -18.13 -29.36
N GLU A 604 14.89 -18.02 -30.34
CA GLU A 604 15.50 -16.74 -30.68
C GLU A 604 14.89 -16.09 -31.94
N ASN A 605 13.98 -15.14 -31.71
CA ASN A 605 13.56 -14.03 -32.59
C ASN A 605 12.49 -14.25 -33.69
N ARG A 606 11.27 -13.80 -33.34
CA ARG A 606 10.27 -12.99 -34.08
C ARG A 606 9.85 -13.38 -35.52
N SER A 607 8.53 -13.52 -35.65
CA SER A 607 7.69 -13.49 -36.86
C SER A 607 7.44 -14.85 -37.52
N ARG A 608 6.17 -15.06 -37.90
CA ARG A 608 5.54 -16.34 -38.24
C ARG A 608 6.26 -17.15 -39.34
N LEU A 609 6.10 -18.47 -39.20
CA LEU A 609 6.28 -19.60 -40.16
C LEU A 609 7.65 -20.32 -40.13
N SER A 610 7.56 -21.59 -39.69
CA SER A 610 8.56 -22.67 -39.65
C SER A 610 9.69 -22.55 -38.61
N ASN A 611 9.47 -23.13 -37.41
CA ASN A 611 10.55 -23.54 -36.50
C ASN A 611 11.34 -24.76 -37.01
N SER A 612 11.39 -24.98 -38.34
CA SER A 612 12.18 -26.07 -38.90
C SER A 612 13.65 -25.65 -39.04
N VAL A 613 14.55 -26.57 -38.72
CA VAL A 613 15.98 -26.41 -38.99
C VAL A 613 16.40 -27.43 -40.02
N ARG A 614 17.27 -27.02 -40.95
CA ARG A 614 17.87 -27.95 -41.90
C ARG A 614 18.77 -28.94 -41.16
N VAL A 615 18.40 -30.21 -41.19
CA VAL A 615 19.17 -31.29 -40.57
C VAL A 615 19.92 -32.06 -41.64
N VAL A 616 21.23 -32.20 -41.42
CA VAL A 616 22.09 -33.04 -42.25
C VAL A 616 22.72 -34.12 -41.36
N LEU A 617 22.39 -35.39 -41.63
CA LEU A 617 22.99 -36.55 -40.97
C LEU A 617 23.75 -37.38 -42.02
N LYS A 618 25.06 -37.50 -41.84
CA LYS A 618 25.95 -38.20 -42.78
C LYS A 618 26.82 -39.24 -42.09
N VAL A 619 27.20 -40.27 -42.84
CA VAL A 619 28.13 -41.33 -42.44
C VAL A 619 29.44 -41.18 -43.20
N PHE A 620 30.56 -41.34 -42.50
CA PHE A 620 31.92 -41.19 -43.00
C PHE A 620 32.81 -42.38 -42.61
N ASN A 621 33.81 -42.70 -43.43
CA ASN A 621 34.86 -43.66 -43.07
C ASN A 621 35.96 -43.01 -42.22
N MET A 622 36.98 -43.79 -41.81
CA MET A 622 38.11 -43.28 -41.02
C MET A 622 38.96 -42.22 -41.73
N LEU A 623 38.86 -42.10 -43.06
CA LEU A 623 39.55 -41.08 -43.86
C LEU A 623 38.72 -39.79 -44.00
N GLY A 624 37.49 -39.76 -43.45
CA GLY A 624 36.57 -38.63 -43.56
C GLY A 624 35.81 -38.55 -44.88
N GLU A 625 35.87 -39.60 -45.71
CA GLU A 625 35.10 -39.66 -46.96
C GLU A 625 33.64 -39.99 -46.65
N GLU A 626 32.71 -39.29 -47.28
CA GLU A 626 31.27 -39.51 -47.10
C GLU A 626 30.85 -40.83 -47.75
N ASN A 627 30.25 -41.73 -46.96
CA ASN A 627 29.73 -43.00 -47.42
C ASN A 627 28.22 -42.99 -47.64
N ALA A 628 27.47 -42.18 -46.89
CA ALA A 628 26.03 -42.01 -47.04
C ALA A 628 25.54 -40.69 -46.44
N THR A 629 24.54 -40.09 -47.06
CA THR A 629 23.70 -39.05 -46.45
C THR A 629 22.38 -39.71 -46.03
N LEU A 630 22.10 -39.73 -44.73
CA LEU A 630 20.91 -40.34 -44.16
C LEU A 630 19.75 -39.36 -44.05
N VAL A 631 20.04 -38.08 -43.79
CA VAL A 631 19.06 -36.99 -43.68
C VAL A 631 19.66 -35.74 -44.31
N ASN A 632 18.89 -35.02 -45.12
CA ASN A 632 19.23 -33.69 -45.65
C ASN A 632 17.93 -32.94 -46.00
N GLU A 633 17.18 -32.58 -44.97
CA GLU A 633 15.86 -31.96 -45.11
C GLU A 633 15.58 -31.04 -43.91
N GLU A 634 14.55 -30.21 -44.05
CA GLU A 634 14.03 -29.40 -42.95
C GLU A 634 13.30 -30.29 -41.93
N LYS A 635 13.67 -30.19 -40.66
CA LYS A 635 13.03 -30.92 -39.55
C LYS A 635 12.42 -29.96 -38.56
N LEU A 636 11.19 -30.24 -38.16
CA LEU A 636 10.55 -29.56 -37.04
C LEU A 636 11.20 -29.98 -35.70
N PRO A 637 10.96 -29.26 -34.60
CA PRO A 637 11.38 -29.69 -33.28
C PRO A 637 10.79 -31.07 -32.95
N GLY A 638 11.59 -31.97 -32.37
CA GLY A 638 11.15 -33.34 -32.07
C GLY A 638 12.28 -34.37 -31.97
N ASN A 639 11.90 -35.62 -31.70
CA ASN A 639 12.79 -36.78 -31.65
C ASN A 639 12.65 -37.60 -32.93
N TYR A 640 13.79 -37.99 -33.51
CA TYR A 640 13.86 -38.69 -34.78
C TYR A 640 14.69 -39.97 -34.65
N GLU A 641 14.29 -41.00 -35.40
CA GLU A 641 15.03 -42.25 -35.54
C GLU A 641 15.18 -42.56 -37.02
N ILE A 642 16.37 -42.99 -37.42
CA ILE A 642 16.63 -43.51 -38.76
C ILE A 642 17.38 -44.84 -38.67
N GLU A 643 16.97 -45.80 -39.49
CA GLU A 643 17.70 -47.05 -39.67
C GLU A 643 18.76 -46.87 -40.76
N PHE A 644 20.01 -47.16 -40.41
CA PHE A 644 21.13 -47.23 -41.33
C PHE A 644 21.45 -48.68 -41.64
N SER A 645 21.52 -49.02 -42.94
CA SER A 645 21.94 -50.34 -43.40
C SER A 645 23.26 -50.27 -44.18
N ALA A 646 24.18 -51.16 -43.82
CA ALA A 646 25.44 -51.38 -44.50
C ALA A 646 25.34 -52.38 -45.68
N SER A 647 24.17 -53.01 -45.88
CA SER A 647 23.88 -53.94 -46.97
C SER A 647 23.07 -53.27 -48.10
N SER A 648 23.30 -53.68 -49.36
CA SER A 648 22.68 -53.05 -50.53
C SER A 648 21.17 -53.20 -50.55
N GLY A 649 20.45 -52.09 -50.40
CA GLY A 649 19.01 -51.99 -50.67
C GLY A 649 18.67 -50.67 -51.36
N ASN A 650 17.66 -50.65 -52.23
CA ASN A 650 17.20 -49.51 -53.05
C ASN A 650 16.55 -48.36 -52.25
N SER A 651 16.93 -48.15 -51.00
CA SER A 651 16.48 -47.04 -50.14
C SER A 651 17.45 -45.86 -50.20
N LEU A 652 16.94 -44.63 -50.10
CA LEU A 652 17.72 -43.38 -49.93
C LEU A 652 18.64 -43.38 -48.68
N SER A 653 18.51 -44.37 -47.78
CA SER A 653 19.28 -44.53 -46.54
C SER A 653 20.37 -45.61 -46.56
N SER A 654 20.81 -46.10 -47.74
CA SER A 654 21.83 -47.17 -47.84
C SER A 654 23.19 -46.66 -48.33
N ALA A 655 24.26 -47.11 -47.67
CA ALA A 655 25.63 -46.97 -48.18
C ALA A 655 25.94 -48.13 -49.14
N ARG A 656 26.72 -47.89 -50.21
CA ARG A 656 27.19 -48.97 -51.09
C ARG A 656 28.25 -49.81 -50.33
N HIS A 657 27.89 -51.05 -49.96
CA HIS A 657 28.79 -52.12 -49.47
C HIS A 657 29.93 -51.63 -48.56
N LEU A 658 29.62 -51.36 -47.29
CA LEU A 658 30.63 -51.03 -46.29
C LEU A 658 31.32 -52.29 -45.76
N SER A 659 32.66 -52.29 -45.70
CA SER A 659 33.43 -53.36 -45.05
C SER A 659 33.35 -53.26 -43.52
N SER A 660 33.51 -54.38 -42.82
CA SER A 660 33.68 -54.39 -41.35
C SER A 660 34.77 -53.40 -40.92
N GLY A 661 34.47 -52.56 -39.93
CA GLY A 661 35.34 -51.45 -39.56
C GLY A 661 34.65 -50.36 -38.73
N ILE A 662 35.40 -49.30 -38.45
CA ILE A 662 34.93 -48.13 -37.71
C ILE A 662 34.45 -47.06 -38.70
N TYR A 663 33.26 -46.53 -38.44
CA TYR A 663 32.66 -45.43 -39.18
C TYR A 663 32.24 -44.33 -38.21
N TYR A 664 32.09 -43.11 -38.73
CA TYR A 664 31.59 -41.97 -37.98
C TYR A 664 30.28 -41.50 -38.59
N TYR A 665 29.36 -41.04 -37.76
CA TYR A 665 28.17 -40.35 -38.24
C TYR A 665 28.05 -39.00 -37.56
N ARG A 666 27.71 -37.97 -38.34
CA ARG A 666 27.67 -36.58 -37.90
C ARG A 666 26.30 -35.99 -38.18
N LEU A 667 25.71 -35.41 -37.14
CA LEU A 667 24.52 -34.58 -37.22
C LEU A 667 24.95 -33.12 -37.27
N GLN A 668 24.41 -32.35 -38.21
CA GLN A 668 24.55 -30.91 -38.30
C GLN A 668 23.17 -30.27 -38.43
N ALA A 669 22.88 -29.28 -37.58
CA ALA A 669 21.62 -28.54 -37.57
C ALA A 669 21.89 -27.09 -37.13
N GLY A 670 21.82 -26.14 -38.06
CA GLY A 670 22.30 -24.78 -37.80
C GLY A 670 23.78 -24.77 -37.39
N ASP A 671 24.08 -24.12 -36.26
CA ASP A 671 25.43 -24.07 -35.66
C ASP A 671 25.77 -25.31 -34.82
N PHE A 672 24.80 -26.19 -34.54
CA PHE A 672 25.03 -27.42 -33.82
C PHE A 672 25.67 -28.49 -34.74
N SER A 673 26.75 -29.10 -34.27
CA SER A 673 27.38 -30.25 -34.92
C SER A 673 27.91 -31.26 -33.90
N GLN A 674 27.45 -32.51 -34.00
CA GLN A 674 27.92 -33.61 -33.14
C GLN A 674 28.27 -34.84 -33.97
N THR A 675 29.41 -35.46 -33.67
CA THR A 675 29.88 -36.69 -34.34
C THR A 675 29.95 -37.84 -33.33
N LYS A 676 29.53 -39.04 -33.75
CA LYS A 676 29.61 -40.28 -32.98
C LYS A 676 30.27 -41.38 -33.81
N LYS A 677 30.79 -42.40 -33.13
CA LYS A 677 31.48 -43.55 -33.71
C LYS A 677 30.56 -44.75 -33.74
N MET A 678 30.50 -45.49 -34.85
CA MET A 678 29.86 -46.80 -34.95
C MET A 678 30.84 -47.85 -35.47
N VAL A 679 30.61 -49.10 -35.09
CA VAL A 679 31.45 -50.25 -35.47
C VAL A 679 30.58 -51.24 -36.23
N LEU A 680 30.92 -51.47 -37.49
CA LEU A 680 30.28 -52.48 -38.33
C LEU A 680 31.06 -53.79 -38.23
N VAL A 681 30.36 -54.87 -37.95
CA VAL A 681 30.87 -56.25 -37.93
C VAL A 681 29.98 -57.07 -38.85
N GLN A 682 30.36 -57.14 -40.14
CA GLN A 682 29.76 -58.05 -41.13
C GLN A 682 30.39 -59.43 -41.05
#